data_AF-A0A8H4CMH2-F1
#
_entry.id   AF-A0A8H4CMH2-F1
#
_cell.length_a   1.000
_cell.length_b   1.000
_cell.length_c   1.000
_cell.angle_alpha   90.00
_cell.angle_beta   90.00
_cell.angle_gamma   90.00
#
_symmetry.space_group_name_H-M   'P 1'
#
loop_
_entity.id
_entity.type
_entity.pdbx_description
1 polymer ?
#
loop_
_entity_poly.entity_id
_entity_poly.type
_entity_poly.pdbx_seq_one_letter_code
_entity_poly.pdbx_strand_id
1 'polypeptide(L)'
;MAQFSRLRVPDASSRAGETSPSFAQSTAEFDPDSDLELDGAEGDLQFREAELGGGQAYELKSLVNPAGKKDDGGEDDLFSSRRRMSNSTVSSFQLYTPDEECAVVRKFDRRLVLFVALLFMLSFLDRSNIGNARIAGMDEDLQSHPPWDGWYEWTLTAFYIAYIAFEWMSLLWKLIPAHIYVSIIVLSWGLTAALQSVAVSYPMLICLRVLLGIGEAGFTGIPFYLSFFFKREELAFRTAIFISAAPLATTFASSLAWLIISFAEYGPIAPWRLLFLVEGFPSVLVAVAAWHIIPDTPETAPYLTARERKVARLRLRHQKPHRTRSEKKDPGLKLREVVVILCDPMAWLTAAMFFLTNMAYSSLPVFLPKILHEMGHSRLESQGLSAPPYFLAFLFVLLTAHLSDRFQIRSGPIIFHALASAAGYAALALSEPFGLPPPLRYLAVYPAAIGFFNVVTLTITWSINNQPSESRQGGGFAFMQFIGQCGPLVGTRLYPDRDAPFYMPGMRTCACAMLAVAVLALILRFYLGYLNRKIDASTTDSVDAEEEQGLVDSAGRSKTSENPDAKHFLSIPWAAAHIDAPGTVRETASSRFPKQDTEDELFSTTLHTDKTIAAFLTLYKRPSAAYGENMIREVKALLTLRHGVNGYPNVSHGGIVATILDEVIGLVFPVNKINGLIPDGAYMTAYLNTQYVRPVQTPQTILVVATVKKVEGRKYWIEGVIEDKDGQVLAKAESLYVKVKEKL
;
A
#
# COMPACT_ATOMS: atom_id res chain seq x y z
N MET A 1 45.51 -17.17 -49.29
CA MET A 1 44.46 -16.27 -49.82
C MET A 1 44.05 -15.37 -48.67
N ALA A 2 44.75 -14.25 -48.44
CA ALA A 2 44.51 -12.93 -49.06
C ALA A 2 43.17 -12.32 -48.58
N GLN A 3 43.02 -11.08 -48.14
CA GLN A 3 43.87 -9.89 -47.96
C GLN A 3 42.99 -8.91 -47.15
N PHE A 4 43.51 -8.26 -46.11
CA PHE A 4 43.74 -6.82 -46.05
C PHE A 4 42.77 -5.91 -46.83
N SER A 5 42.11 -4.97 -46.13
CA SER A 5 42.20 -3.54 -46.45
C SER A 5 41.69 -2.64 -45.32
N ARG A 6 42.64 -1.92 -44.71
CA ARG A 6 42.46 -0.61 -44.06
C ARG A 6 41.87 0.39 -45.06
N LEU A 7 41.30 1.50 -44.55
CA LEU A 7 41.27 2.88 -45.11
C LEU A 7 40.10 3.62 -44.39
N ARG A 8 40.13 4.89 -43.97
CA ARG A 8 41.14 5.97 -43.98
C ARG A 8 40.58 7.07 -43.06
N VAL A 9 41.43 7.71 -42.26
CA VAL A 9 41.17 9.03 -41.66
C VAL A 9 41.33 10.09 -42.75
N PRO A 10 40.56 11.18 -42.75
CA PRO A 10 41.01 12.44 -43.32
C PRO A 10 41.16 13.51 -42.22
N ASP A 11 42.40 14.02 -42.09
CA ASP A 11 42.70 15.33 -41.54
C ASP A 11 42.61 16.37 -42.67
N ALA A 12 42.01 17.54 -42.40
CA ALA A 12 42.52 18.87 -42.77
C ALA A 12 41.50 19.99 -42.49
N SER A 13 41.79 20.73 -41.41
CA SER A 13 41.84 22.20 -41.31
C SER A 13 40.76 23.11 -41.94
N SER A 14 40.27 24.00 -41.07
CA SER A 14 39.87 25.40 -41.28
C SER A 14 38.50 25.68 -41.93
N ARG A 15 37.54 26.04 -41.08
CA ARG A 15 36.70 27.23 -41.28
C ARG A 15 36.19 27.72 -39.94
N ALA A 16 36.38 29.02 -39.73
CA ALA A 16 36.01 29.76 -38.55
C ALA A 16 34.51 30.02 -38.50
N GLY A 17 34.01 30.18 -37.27
CA GLY A 17 32.80 30.93 -36.95
C GLY A 17 31.50 30.17 -37.17
N GLU A 18 30.97 29.58 -36.09
CA GLU A 18 29.53 29.59 -35.85
C GLU A 18 29.26 29.34 -34.36
N THR A 19 28.57 30.31 -33.77
CA THR A 19 28.20 30.47 -32.38
C THR A 19 27.17 29.41 -31.95
N SER A 20 27.38 28.82 -30.76
CA SER A 20 26.43 27.92 -30.11
C SER A 20 25.08 28.61 -29.81
N PRO A 21 23.94 27.90 -29.86
CA PRO A 21 22.64 28.49 -29.59
C PRO A 21 22.52 28.87 -28.11
N SER A 22 22.14 30.12 -27.85
CA SER A 22 21.94 30.69 -26.52
C SER A 22 20.77 30.02 -25.79
N PHE A 23 20.95 29.82 -24.49
CA PHE A 23 19.84 29.54 -23.57
C PHE A 23 18.90 30.76 -23.57
N ALA A 24 17.62 30.54 -23.86
CA ALA A 24 16.60 31.57 -23.80
C ALA A 24 16.43 32.09 -22.37
N GLN A 25 16.56 33.41 -22.20
CA GLN A 25 16.16 34.13 -20.99
C GLN A 25 14.63 34.24 -20.96
N SER A 26 13.99 33.81 -19.88
CA SER A 26 12.61 34.18 -19.56
C SER A 26 12.63 35.20 -18.42
N THR A 27 12.42 36.48 -18.74
CA THR A 27 12.13 37.53 -17.76
C THR A 27 10.61 37.59 -17.55
N ALA A 28 10.17 37.44 -16.30
CA ALA A 28 8.83 37.84 -15.87
C ALA A 28 9.04 38.86 -14.74
N GLU A 29 8.70 40.12 -14.98
CA GLU A 29 8.62 41.14 -13.94
C GLU A 29 7.40 40.85 -13.05
N PHE A 30 7.59 40.93 -11.74
CA PHE A 30 6.53 40.73 -10.74
C PHE A 30 6.46 41.93 -9.81
N ASP A 31 5.24 42.41 -9.59
CA ASP A 31 4.88 43.62 -8.85
C ASP A 31 4.77 43.32 -7.33
N PRO A 32 5.44 44.05 -6.41
CA PRO A 32 5.59 43.62 -5.01
C PRO A 32 4.39 43.87 -4.08
N ASP A 33 3.29 44.48 -4.51
CA ASP A 33 2.26 45.04 -3.61
C ASP A 33 0.91 44.28 -3.56
N SER A 34 0.84 43.00 -3.93
CA SER A 34 -0.42 42.22 -3.78
C SER A 34 -0.47 41.38 -2.50
N ASP A 35 -1.19 41.89 -1.51
CA ASP A 35 -1.56 41.16 -0.29
C ASP A 35 -2.56 40.04 -0.61
N LEU A 36 -2.22 38.79 -0.25
CA LEU A 36 -3.07 37.61 -0.41
C LEU A 36 -3.80 37.28 0.91
N GLU A 37 -5.08 37.62 0.98
CA GLU A 37 -6.03 37.07 1.94
C GLU A 37 -6.75 35.85 1.33
N LEU A 38 -6.84 34.76 2.10
CA LEU A 38 -7.50 33.50 1.72
C LEU A 38 -8.77 33.35 2.58
N ASP A 39 -9.94 33.45 1.95
CA ASP A 39 -11.20 33.06 2.57
C ASP A 39 -11.93 32.00 1.72
N GLY A 40 -12.49 31.01 2.41
CA GLY A 40 -13.09 29.82 1.84
C GLY A 40 -14.57 29.97 1.49
N ALA A 41 -15.05 29.11 0.60
CA ALA A 41 -16.46 28.76 0.50
C ALA A 41 -16.64 27.41 -0.21
N GLU A 42 -17.42 26.53 0.44
CA GLU A 42 -18.00 25.30 -0.09
C GLU A 42 -19.05 25.59 -1.17
N GLY A 43 -19.28 24.62 -2.07
CA GLY A 43 -20.42 24.65 -2.99
C GLY A 43 -20.38 23.49 -3.99
N ASP A 44 -21.28 22.54 -3.77
CA ASP A 44 -21.67 21.45 -4.69
C ASP A 44 -21.86 21.91 -6.15
N LEU A 45 -21.70 20.99 -7.12
CA LEU A 45 -22.62 20.83 -8.27
C LEU A 45 -22.24 19.65 -9.21
N GLN A 46 -23.11 18.64 -9.17
CA GLN A 46 -23.69 17.81 -10.24
C GLN A 46 -22.93 17.52 -11.56
N PHE A 47 -22.79 16.22 -11.83
CA PHE A 47 -22.38 15.63 -13.11
C PHE A 47 -23.48 15.72 -14.20
N ARG A 48 -23.09 16.04 -15.43
CA ARG A 48 -23.79 15.62 -16.67
C ARG A 48 -22.77 15.04 -17.65
N GLU A 49 -23.02 13.80 -18.05
CA GLU A 49 -22.35 13.11 -19.16
C GLU A 49 -22.68 13.79 -20.50
N ALA A 50 -21.68 13.87 -21.37
CA ALA A 50 -21.88 13.99 -22.81
C ALA A 50 -20.85 13.09 -23.51
N GLU A 51 -21.36 12.05 -24.15
CA GLU A 51 -20.65 11.25 -25.14
C GLU A 51 -20.21 12.13 -26.31
N LEU A 52 -19.07 11.83 -26.92
CA LEU A 52 -18.89 11.88 -28.38
C LEU A 52 -17.63 11.10 -28.75
N GLY A 53 -17.80 10.21 -29.73
CA GLY A 53 -16.85 9.21 -30.15
C GLY A 53 -15.78 9.68 -31.13
N GLY A 54 -14.92 8.74 -31.47
CA GLY A 54 -14.26 8.68 -32.78
C GLY A 54 -12.90 9.36 -32.85
N GLY A 55 -11.84 8.55 -32.90
CA GLY A 55 -10.46 9.02 -33.01
C GLY A 55 -10.04 9.47 -34.41
N GLN A 56 -8.89 10.11 -34.47
CA GLN A 56 -7.83 9.81 -35.44
C GLN A 56 -6.53 10.52 -35.03
N ALA A 57 -5.43 9.84 -35.32
CA ALA A 57 -4.06 10.22 -34.99
C ALA A 57 -3.64 11.51 -35.68
N TYR A 58 -2.77 12.29 -35.03
CA TYR A 58 -2.00 13.33 -35.71
C TYR A 58 -0.51 13.20 -35.40
N GLU A 59 0.24 12.99 -36.47
CA GLU A 59 1.70 13.06 -36.58
C GLU A 59 2.20 14.49 -36.34
N LEU A 60 3.39 14.60 -35.74
CA LEU A 60 4.15 15.84 -35.67
C LEU A 60 4.64 16.26 -37.06
N LYS A 61 4.38 17.50 -37.46
CA LYS A 61 5.21 18.24 -38.42
C LYS A 61 5.50 19.64 -37.92
N SER A 62 6.78 19.97 -37.96
CA SER A 62 7.37 21.23 -37.49
C SER A 62 7.55 22.23 -38.63
N LEU A 63 7.34 23.50 -38.28
CA LEU A 63 7.87 24.74 -38.86
C LEU A 63 7.35 25.16 -40.25
N VAL A 64 6.77 26.37 -40.32
CA VAL A 64 7.41 27.59 -40.88
C VAL A 64 6.41 28.74 -40.75
N ASN A 65 6.87 29.88 -40.23
CA ASN A 65 6.24 31.20 -40.31
C ASN A 65 6.89 31.91 -41.53
N PRO A 66 6.20 32.76 -42.32
CA PRO A 66 6.11 34.15 -41.89
C PRO A 66 4.91 34.98 -42.40
N ALA A 67 4.72 36.12 -41.71
CA ALA A 67 4.33 37.43 -42.23
C ALA A 67 2.90 37.65 -42.80
N GLY A 68 2.04 38.22 -41.95
CA GLY A 68 1.60 39.62 -42.09
C GLY A 68 0.59 39.96 -43.18
N LYS A 69 -0.66 40.22 -42.77
CA LYS A 69 -1.37 41.45 -43.16
C LYS A 69 -2.53 41.77 -42.19
N LYS A 70 -2.72 43.08 -42.07
CA LYS A 70 -3.47 43.86 -41.10
C LYS A 70 -4.84 44.30 -41.66
N ASP A 71 -5.66 44.80 -40.73
CA ASP A 71 -6.86 45.66 -40.85
C ASP A 71 -8.17 44.94 -41.22
N ASP A 72 -9.36 45.23 -40.70
CA ASP A 72 -9.93 46.05 -39.59
C ASP A 72 -11.46 45.71 -39.69
N GLY A 73 -12.36 45.74 -38.71
CA GLY A 73 -12.39 46.13 -37.30
C GLY A 73 -13.83 45.94 -36.75
N GLY A 74 -13.99 46.06 -35.42
CA GLY A 74 -15.25 46.18 -34.64
C GLY A 74 -15.98 44.87 -34.34
N GLU A 75 -16.52 44.57 -33.15
CA GLU A 75 -16.70 45.25 -31.86
C GLU A 75 -16.91 44.14 -30.78
N ASP A 76 -16.46 44.44 -29.55
CA ASP A 76 -16.94 43.99 -28.24
C ASP A 76 -17.42 42.53 -28.01
N ASP A 77 -16.63 41.77 -27.24
CA ASP A 77 -17.19 41.09 -26.06
C ASP A 77 -16.10 40.69 -25.03
N LEU A 78 -16.26 41.25 -23.84
CA LEU A 78 -15.52 40.97 -22.62
C LEU A 78 -15.90 39.59 -22.06
N PHE A 79 -15.00 38.60 -22.13
CA PHE A 79 -15.04 37.47 -21.21
C PHE A 79 -13.64 37.03 -20.75
N SER A 80 -13.47 37.09 -19.43
CA SER A 80 -12.28 36.68 -18.69
C SER A 80 -11.96 35.20 -18.93
N SER A 81 -10.81 34.91 -19.52
CA SER A 81 -10.27 33.56 -19.55
C SER A 81 -9.64 33.24 -18.19
N ARG A 82 -10.40 32.55 -17.34
CA ARG A 82 -9.94 31.99 -16.06
C ARG A 82 -8.87 30.93 -16.35
N ARG A 83 -7.60 31.33 -16.29
CA ARG A 83 -6.46 30.43 -16.45
C ARG A 83 -6.35 29.55 -15.20
N ARG A 84 -6.71 28.29 -15.36
CA ARG A 84 -6.60 27.21 -14.36
C ARG A 84 -5.13 27.08 -13.94
N MET A 85 -4.77 27.50 -12.73
CA MET A 85 -3.42 27.28 -12.19
C MET A 85 -3.24 25.79 -11.86
N SER A 86 -2.31 25.16 -12.56
CA SER A 86 -1.87 23.79 -12.33
C SER A 86 -0.89 23.76 -11.16
N ASN A 87 -1.31 23.22 -10.02
CA ASN A 87 -0.39 22.82 -8.96
C ASN A 87 0.32 21.52 -9.36
N SER A 88 1.61 21.63 -9.68
CA SER A 88 2.71 20.71 -9.32
C SER A 88 3.82 20.80 -10.37
N THR A 89 4.99 21.28 -9.97
CA THR A 89 6.19 21.18 -10.81
C THR A 89 7.38 20.81 -9.95
N VAL A 90 7.33 19.57 -9.44
CA VAL A 90 8.49 18.66 -9.40
C VAL A 90 7.94 17.25 -9.63
N SER A 91 7.43 17.00 -10.85
CA SER A 91 7.18 15.63 -11.27
C SER A 91 8.53 15.03 -11.63
N SER A 92 9.04 14.14 -10.77
CA SER A 92 9.95 13.08 -11.22
C SER A 92 9.40 12.55 -12.55
N PHE A 93 10.20 12.42 -13.61
CA PHE A 93 9.74 11.95 -14.94
C PHE A 93 8.97 10.62 -14.86
N GLN A 94 7.69 10.67 -14.49
CA GLN A 94 6.77 9.55 -14.54
C GLN A 94 6.23 9.52 -15.96
N LEU A 95 6.49 8.43 -16.67
CA LEU A 95 6.08 8.17 -18.06
C LEU A 95 4.55 8.06 -18.25
N TYR A 96 3.76 8.39 -17.22
CA TYR A 96 2.31 8.32 -17.15
C TYR A 96 1.75 9.32 -16.13
N THR A 97 0.50 9.76 -16.30
CA THR A 97 -0.15 10.71 -15.39
C THR A 97 -0.89 9.98 -14.24
N PRO A 98 -1.15 10.65 -13.10
CA PRO A 98 -1.96 10.09 -12.02
C PRO A 98 -3.37 9.66 -12.47
N ASP A 99 -3.97 10.39 -13.42
CA ASP A 99 -5.28 10.06 -13.98
C ASP A 99 -5.27 8.75 -14.77
N GLU A 100 -4.22 8.52 -15.58
CA GLU A 100 -4.04 7.27 -16.31
C GLU A 100 -3.85 6.08 -15.36
N GLU A 101 -3.11 6.27 -14.26
CA GLU A 101 -2.97 5.25 -13.22
C GLU A 101 -4.31 4.93 -12.56
N CYS A 102 -5.06 5.95 -12.13
CA CYS A 102 -6.38 5.78 -11.52
C CYS A 102 -7.39 5.10 -12.48
N ALA A 103 -7.30 5.35 -13.79
CA ALA A 103 -8.14 4.70 -14.78
C ALA A 103 -7.84 3.19 -14.90
N VAL A 104 -6.55 2.82 -14.90
CA VAL A 104 -6.11 1.41 -14.92
C VAL A 104 -6.57 0.67 -13.67
N VAL A 105 -6.37 1.27 -12.49
CA VAL A 105 -6.77 0.69 -11.21
C VAL A 105 -8.29 0.44 -11.17
N ARG A 106 -9.11 1.43 -11.56
CA ARG A 106 -10.58 1.28 -11.62
C ARG A 106 -11.02 0.14 -12.57
N LYS A 107 -10.31 -0.05 -13.69
CA LYS A 107 -10.58 -1.17 -14.60
C LYS A 107 -10.25 -2.52 -13.97
N PHE A 108 -9.11 -2.63 -13.28
CA PHE A 108 -8.79 -3.84 -12.52
C PHE A 108 -9.80 -4.12 -11.41
N ASP A 109 -10.23 -3.09 -10.67
CA ASP A 109 -11.25 -3.26 -9.62
C ASP A 109 -12.56 -3.81 -10.19
N ARG A 110 -13.06 -3.21 -11.27
CA ARG A 110 -14.35 -3.60 -11.87
C ARG A 110 -14.31 -4.95 -12.60
N ARG A 111 -13.19 -5.30 -13.23
CA ARG A 111 -13.10 -6.50 -14.09
C ARG A 111 -12.42 -7.68 -13.42
N LEU A 112 -11.36 -7.43 -12.63
CA LEU A 112 -10.59 -8.48 -11.97
C LEU A 112 -11.11 -8.75 -10.56
N VAL A 113 -11.17 -7.72 -9.71
CA VAL A 113 -11.51 -7.90 -8.29
C VAL A 113 -12.96 -8.37 -8.13
N LEU A 114 -13.92 -7.74 -8.82
CA LEU A 114 -15.31 -8.19 -8.79
C LEU A 114 -15.51 -9.60 -9.35
N PHE A 115 -14.78 -9.97 -10.40
CA PHE A 115 -14.90 -11.30 -10.99
C PHE A 115 -14.30 -12.37 -10.06
N VAL A 116 -13.16 -12.08 -9.45
CA VAL A 116 -12.54 -12.94 -8.43
C VAL A 116 -13.41 -13.05 -7.18
N ALA A 117 -14.10 -11.97 -6.77
CA ALA A 117 -15.09 -12.01 -5.70
C ALA A 117 -16.31 -12.86 -6.08
N LEU A 118 -16.76 -12.84 -7.34
CA LEU A 118 -17.79 -13.75 -7.84
C LEU A 118 -17.35 -15.22 -7.76
N LEU A 119 -16.11 -15.53 -8.16
CA LEU A 119 -15.57 -16.89 -8.03
C LEU A 119 -15.53 -17.36 -6.57
N PHE A 120 -15.15 -16.47 -5.64
CA PHE A 120 -15.19 -16.77 -4.21
C PHE A 120 -16.60 -16.98 -3.69
N MET A 121 -17.54 -16.18 -4.17
CA MET A 121 -18.95 -16.33 -3.82
C MET A 121 -19.45 -17.71 -4.25
N LEU A 122 -19.14 -18.16 -5.47
CA LEU A 122 -19.51 -19.48 -5.97
C LEU A 122 -18.87 -20.61 -5.16
N SER A 123 -17.59 -20.49 -4.82
CA SER A 123 -16.92 -21.45 -3.93
C SER A 123 -17.58 -21.50 -2.53
N PHE A 124 -17.91 -20.35 -1.94
CA PHE A 124 -18.58 -20.31 -0.64
C PHE A 124 -20.01 -20.84 -0.66
N LEU A 125 -20.71 -20.65 -1.77
CA LEU A 125 -22.02 -21.22 -2.03
C LEU A 125 -21.92 -22.76 -1.94
N ASP A 126 -20.94 -23.36 -2.62
CA ASP A 126 -20.71 -24.82 -2.63
C ASP A 126 -20.31 -25.40 -1.25
N ARG A 127 -19.80 -24.58 -0.33
CA ARG A 127 -19.51 -25.00 1.06
C ARG A 127 -20.76 -25.03 1.93
N SER A 128 -21.57 -23.97 1.86
CA SER A 128 -22.73 -23.76 2.72
C SER A 128 -23.96 -24.58 2.30
N ASN A 129 -24.04 -24.95 1.02
CA ASN A 129 -25.17 -25.66 0.43
C ASN A 129 -25.56 -26.98 1.13
N ILE A 130 -24.59 -27.66 1.75
CA ILE A 130 -24.79 -28.93 2.42
C ILE A 130 -25.71 -28.82 3.65
N GLY A 131 -25.74 -27.65 4.27
CA GLY A 131 -26.67 -27.32 5.34
C GLY A 131 -28.10 -27.34 4.85
N ASN A 132 -28.32 -26.66 3.72
CA ASN A 132 -29.62 -26.58 3.05
C ASN A 132 -30.06 -27.95 2.52
N ALA A 133 -29.13 -28.71 1.91
CA ALA A 133 -29.39 -30.04 1.39
C ALA A 133 -29.85 -31.02 2.49
N ARG A 134 -29.27 -30.91 3.70
CA ARG A 134 -29.64 -31.77 4.83
C ARG A 134 -31.13 -31.71 5.15
N ILE A 135 -31.69 -30.50 5.25
CA ILE A 135 -33.12 -30.33 5.53
C ILE A 135 -34.02 -30.53 4.30
N ALA A 136 -33.43 -30.68 3.11
CA ALA A 136 -34.12 -30.89 1.84
C ALA A 136 -34.26 -32.38 1.45
N GLY A 137 -34.03 -33.32 2.38
CA GLY A 137 -34.19 -34.75 2.14
C GLY A 137 -32.89 -35.56 1.99
N MET A 138 -31.72 -34.92 2.10
CA MET A 138 -30.44 -35.59 1.83
C MET A 138 -30.10 -36.65 2.88
N ASP A 139 -30.40 -36.40 4.16
CA ASP A 139 -30.10 -37.35 5.23
C ASP A 139 -30.95 -38.62 5.05
N GLU A 140 -32.25 -38.45 4.76
CA GLU A 140 -33.16 -39.56 4.51
C GLU A 140 -32.75 -40.44 3.32
N ASP A 141 -32.20 -39.84 2.26
CA ASP A 141 -31.81 -40.55 1.03
C ASP A 141 -30.45 -41.27 1.13
N LEU A 142 -29.50 -40.76 1.93
CA LEU A 142 -28.10 -41.22 1.92
C LEU A 142 -27.68 -42.03 3.15
N GLN A 143 -28.51 -42.06 4.20
CA GLN A 143 -28.23 -42.79 5.44
C GLN A 143 -28.00 -44.29 5.22
N SER A 144 -27.21 -44.88 6.10
CA SER A 144 -27.06 -46.33 6.18
C SER A 144 -28.26 -46.97 6.89
N HIS A 145 -28.43 -48.29 6.72
CA HIS A 145 -29.37 -49.07 7.52
C HIS A 145 -28.57 -50.09 8.35
N PRO A 146 -28.45 -49.92 9.69
CA PRO A 146 -29.03 -48.85 10.53
C PRO A 146 -28.38 -47.46 10.33
N PRO A 147 -29.07 -46.36 10.68
CA PRO A 147 -28.54 -45.00 10.58
C PRO A 147 -27.31 -44.77 11.45
N TRP A 148 -26.40 -43.90 11.00
CA TRP A 148 -25.25 -43.48 11.78
C TRP A 148 -25.08 -41.96 11.73
N ASP A 149 -25.10 -41.33 12.92
CA ASP A 149 -25.11 -39.88 13.07
C ASP A 149 -23.82 -39.20 12.58
N GLY A 150 -22.69 -39.94 12.58
CA GLY A 150 -21.38 -39.40 12.21
C GLY A 150 -21.21 -39.10 10.72
N TRP A 151 -22.09 -39.61 9.84
CA TRP A 151 -21.93 -39.46 8.40
C TRP A 151 -21.92 -37.98 7.96
N TYR A 152 -22.88 -37.20 8.44
CA TYR A 152 -23.00 -35.79 8.09
C TYR A 152 -21.77 -34.99 8.55
N GLU A 153 -21.33 -35.18 9.78
CA GLU A 153 -20.15 -34.50 10.33
C GLU A 153 -18.86 -34.83 9.55
N TRP A 154 -18.73 -36.08 9.08
CA TRP A 154 -17.61 -36.49 8.24
C TRP A 154 -17.63 -35.86 6.85
N THR A 155 -18.79 -35.61 6.26
CA THR A 155 -18.87 -34.87 4.97
C THR A 155 -18.28 -33.46 5.09
N LEU A 156 -18.50 -32.80 6.22
CA LEU A 156 -17.96 -31.47 6.52
C LEU A 156 -16.47 -31.55 6.88
N THR A 157 -16.11 -32.46 7.78
CA THR A 157 -14.72 -32.57 8.27
C THR A 157 -13.77 -32.98 7.15
N ALA A 158 -14.16 -33.95 6.31
CA ALA A 158 -13.31 -34.46 5.23
C ALA A 158 -12.99 -33.38 4.18
N PHE A 159 -13.95 -32.50 3.88
CA PHE A 159 -13.72 -31.33 3.03
C PHE A 159 -12.61 -30.44 3.59
N TYR A 160 -12.67 -30.06 4.87
CA TYR A 160 -11.66 -29.19 5.47
C TYR A 160 -10.31 -29.87 5.64
N ILE A 161 -10.27 -31.17 5.98
CA ILE A 161 -9.01 -31.93 6.01
C ILE A 161 -8.33 -31.89 4.64
N ALA A 162 -9.07 -32.16 3.57
CA ALA A 162 -8.55 -32.10 2.21
C ALA A 162 -8.11 -30.67 1.83
N TYR A 163 -8.92 -29.66 2.16
CA TYR A 163 -8.62 -28.25 1.90
C TYR A 163 -7.28 -27.82 2.54
N ILE A 164 -7.07 -28.13 3.82
CA ILE A 164 -5.84 -27.80 4.56
C ILE A 164 -4.65 -28.60 3.99
N ALA A 165 -4.83 -29.91 3.77
CA ALA A 165 -3.75 -30.77 3.29
C ALA A 165 -3.23 -30.35 1.90
N PHE A 166 -4.08 -29.75 1.07
CA PHE A 166 -3.77 -29.31 -0.28
C PHE A 166 -3.55 -27.80 -0.42
N GLU A 167 -3.51 -27.03 0.69
CA GLU A 167 -3.30 -25.57 0.66
C GLU A 167 -1.96 -25.16 0.01
N TRP A 168 -0.97 -26.07 0.00
CA TRP A 168 0.29 -25.91 -0.73
C TRP A 168 0.10 -25.69 -2.25
N MET A 169 -1.04 -26.10 -2.81
CA MET A 169 -1.40 -25.85 -4.21
C MET A 169 -1.45 -24.36 -4.56
N SER A 170 -1.61 -23.47 -3.58
CA SER A 170 -1.46 -22.01 -3.76
C SER A 170 -0.10 -21.59 -4.35
N LEU A 171 0.94 -22.41 -4.21
CA LEU A 171 2.26 -22.17 -4.83
C LEU A 171 2.26 -22.40 -6.35
N LEU A 172 1.30 -23.17 -6.87
CA LEU A 172 1.18 -23.47 -8.30
C LEU A 172 0.86 -22.23 -9.14
N TRP A 173 0.32 -21.17 -8.53
CA TRP A 173 0.15 -19.85 -9.16
C TRP A 173 1.46 -19.23 -9.69
N LYS A 174 2.62 -19.71 -9.22
CA LYS A 174 3.94 -19.30 -9.74
C LYS A 174 4.40 -20.09 -10.97
N LEU A 175 3.86 -21.29 -11.14
CA LEU A 175 4.30 -22.25 -12.16
C LEU A 175 3.33 -22.30 -13.35
N ILE A 176 2.04 -22.18 -13.06
CA ILE A 176 0.96 -22.31 -14.03
C ILE A 176 0.41 -20.91 -14.34
N PRO A 177 0.24 -20.54 -15.63
CA PRO A 177 -0.44 -19.31 -16.01
C PRO A 177 -1.81 -19.19 -15.32
N ALA A 178 -2.11 -18.00 -14.81
CA ALA A 178 -3.29 -17.76 -13.98
C ALA A 178 -4.61 -18.06 -14.68
N HIS A 179 -4.74 -17.73 -15.98
CA HIS A 179 -5.97 -18.02 -16.72
C HIS A 179 -6.26 -19.51 -16.80
N ILE A 180 -5.23 -20.33 -17.05
CA ILE A 180 -5.33 -21.79 -17.11
C ILE A 180 -5.63 -22.33 -15.71
N TYR A 181 -4.85 -21.90 -14.72
CA TYR A 181 -4.95 -22.43 -13.37
C TYR A 181 -6.34 -22.16 -12.77
N VAL A 182 -6.80 -20.89 -12.82
CA VAL A 182 -8.12 -20.49 -12.31
C VAL A 182 -9.24 -21.23 -13.04
N SER A 183 -9.20 -21.32 -14.37
CA SER A 183 -10.24 -22.05 -15.10
C SER A 183 -10.31 -23.52 -14.73
N ILE A 184 -9.16 -24.21 -14.57
CA ILE A 184 -9.14 -25.62 -14.21
C ILE A 184 -9.66 -25.85 -12.79
N ILE A 185 -9.25 -25.02 -11.82
CA ILE A 185 -9.75 -25.17 -10.43
C ILE A 185 -11.25 -24.90 -10.37
N VAL A 186 -11.74 -23.82 -11.04
CA VAL A 186 -13.17 -23.46 -11.06
C VAL A 186 -13.99 -24.58 -11.71
N LEU A 187 -13.50 -25.12 -12.83
CA LEU A 187 -14.14 -26.23 -13.52
C LEU A 187 -14.15 -27.48 -12.63
N SER A 188 -13.03 -27.79 -11.97
CA SER A 188 -12.89 -28.97 -11.13
C SER A 188 -13.82 -28.92 -9.92
N TRP A 189 -13.88 -27.80 -9.18
CA TRP A 189 -14.79 -27.69 -8.04
C TRP A 189 -16.24 -27.60 -8.49
N GLY A 190 -16.55 -26.85 -9.55
CA GLY A 190 -17.92 -26.71 -10.05
C GLY A 190 -18.50 -28.03 -10.55
N LEU A 191 -17.70 -28.81 -11.28
CA LEU A 191 -18.09 -30.15 -11.70
C LEU A 191 -18.30 -31.07 -10.50
N THR A 192 -17.40 -31.04 -9.52
CA THR A 192 -17.50 -31.87 -8.32
C THR A 192 -18.71 -31.48 -7.46
N ALA A 193 -19.01 -30.18 -7.35
CA ALA A 193 -20.20 -29.66 -6.68
C ALA A 193 -21.48 -30.17 -7.35
N ALA A 194 -21.57 -30.08 -8.68
CA ALA A 194 -22.72 -30.62 -9.43
C ALA A 194 -22.84 -32.16 -9.29
N LEU A 195 -21.72 -32.90 -9.28
CA LEU A 195 -21.71 -34.36 -9.11
C LEU A 195 -22.21 -34.83 -7.73
N GLN A 196 -22.26 -33.96 -6.71
CA GLN A 196 -22.89 -34.33 -5.43
C GLN A 196 -24.38 -34.66 -5.58
N SER A 197 -25.06 -34.10 -6.59
CA SER A 197 -26.46 -34.40 -6.91
C SER A 197 -26.72 -35.86 -7.26
N VAL A 198 -25.71 -36.61 -7.74
CA VAL A 198 -25.85 -38.02 -8.12
C VAL A 198 -25.33 -38.98 -7.03
N ALA A 199 -24.94 -38.46 -5.86
CA ALA A 199 -24.51 -39.31 -4.75
C ALA A 199 -25.62 -40.29 -4.35
N VAL A 200 -25.25 -41.54 -4.08
CA VAL A 200 -26.18 -42.60 -3.66
C VAL A 200 -25.95 -43.07 -2.23
N SER A 201 -24.87 -42.60 -1.59
CA SER A 201 -24.56 -42.90 -0.19
C SER A 201 -23.65 -41.83 0.41
N TYR A 202 -23.62 -41.73 1.74
CA TYR A 202 -22.71 -40.84 2.44
C TYR A 202 -21.22 -41.05 2.13
N PRO A 203 -20.68 -42.28 2.05
CA PRO A 203 -19.29 -42.49 1.63
C PRO A 203 -18.98 -41.88 0.26
N MET A 204 -19.88 -42.00 -0.72
CA MET A 204 -19.71 -41.36 -2.03
C MET A 204 -19.72 -39.84 -1.91
N LEU A 205 -20.61 -39.28 -1.10
CA LEU A 205 -20.66 -37.84 -0.83
C LEU A 205 -19.37 -37.36 -0.13
N ILE A 206 -18.83 -38.11 0.82
CA ILE A 206 -17.56 -37.81 1.50
C ILE A 206 -16.41 -37.80 0.49
N CYS A 207 -16.33 -38.76 -0.43
CA CYS A 207 -15.33 -38.76 -1.51
C CYS A 207 -15.44 -37.51 -2.39
N LEU A 208 -16.66 -37.12 -2.78
CA LEU A 208 -16.89 -35.90 -3.54
C LEU A 208 -16.52 -34.64 -2.74
N ARG A 209 -16.75 -34.64 -1.42
CA ARG A 209 -16.35 -33.55 -0.51
C ARG A 209 -14.84 -33.40 -0.40
N VAL A 210 -14.10 -34.51 -0.39
CA VAL A 210 -12.63 -34.50 -0.46
C VAL A 210 -12.15 -33.90 -1.78
N LEU A 211 -12.72 -34.34 -2.90
CA LEU A 211 -12.38 -33.81 -4.23
C LEU A 211 -12.71 -32.31 -4.35
N LEU A 212 -13.84 -31.87 -3.80
CA LEU A 212 -14.21 -30.47 -3.74
C LEU A 212 -13.19 -29.66 -2.93
N GLY A 213 -12.77 -30.18 -1.76
CA GLY A 213 -11.74 -29.55 -0.93
C GLY A 213 -10.41 -29.40 -1.66
N ILE A 214 -9.98 -30.40 -2.44
CA ILE A 214 -8.78 -30.34 -3.28
C ILE A 214 -8.94 -29.27 -4.37
N GLY A 215 -10.08 -29.25 -5.06
CA GLY A 215 -10.36 -28.29 -6.14
C GLY A 215 -10.34 -26.84 -5.65
N GLU A 216 -10.89 -26.57 -4.47
CA GLU A 216 -10.93 -25.23 -3.88
C GLU A 216 -9.63 -24.81 -3.20
N ALA A 217 -8.80 -25.76 -2.73
CA ALA A 217 -7.55 -25.44 -2.03
C ALA A 217 -6.63 -24.57 -2.88
N GLY A 218 -6.58 -24.80 -4.20
CA GLY A 218 -5.82 -23.97 -5.14
C GLY A 218 -6.27 -22.52 -5.22
N PHE A 219 -7.55 -22.22 -4.91
CA PHE A 219 -8.12 -20.87 -4.98
C PHE A 219 -7.66 -19.96 -3.83
N THR A 220 -7.09 -20.51 -2.75
CA THR A 220 -6.52 -19.74 -1.64
C THR A 220 -5.41 -18.77 -2.05
N GLY A 221 -4.74 -19.02 -3.19
CA GLY A 221 -3.66 -18.19 -3.72
C GLY A 221 -4.07 -16.85 -4.34
N ILE A 222 -5.37 -16.52 -4.36
CA ILE A 222 -5.88 -15.27 -4.95
C ILE A 222 -5.19 -14.00 -4.41
N PRO A 223 -5.01 -13.80 -3.10
CA PRO A 223 -4.33 -12.60 -2.60
C PRO A 223 -2.90 -12.47 -3.13
N PHE A 224 -2.21 -13.60 -3.29
CA PHE A 224 -0.89 -13.64 -3.91
C PHE A 224 -0.96 -13.26 -5.40
N TYR A 225 -1.96 -13.75 -6.13
CA TYR A 225 -2.18 -13.36 -7.53
C TYR A 225 -2.51 -11.87 -7.69
N LEU A 226 -3.37 -11.31 -6.84
CA LEU A 226 -3.72 -9.87 -6.87
C LEU A 226 -2.50 -8.98 -6.61
N SER A 227 -1.49 -9.46 -5.88
CA SER A 227 -0.22 -8.74 -5.67
C SER A 227 0.56 -8.47 -6.97
N PHE A 228 0.24 -9.18 -8.06
CA PHE A 228 0.85 -8.93 -9.37
C PHE A 228 0.22 -7.75 -10.12
N PHE A 229 -0.94 -7.25 -9.68
CA PHE A 229 -1.71 -6.21 -10.37
C PHE A 229 -1.79 -4.90 -9.58
N PHE A 230 -1.72 -5.00 -8.26
CA PHE A 230 -1.91 -3.88 -7.34
C PHE A 230 -0.64 -3.56 -6.55
N LYS A 231 -0.50 -2.29 -6.19
CA LYS A 231 0.53 -1.86 -5.24
C LYS A 231 0.25 -2.45 -3.86
N ARG A 232 1.27 -2.51 -3.01
CA ARG A 232 1.13 -3.05 -1.64
C ARG A 232 0.06 -2.32 -0.82
N GLU A 233 0.03 -0.98 -0.89
CA GLU A 233 -0.97 -0.13 -0.24
C GLU A 233 -2.40 -0.33 -0.78
N GLU A 234 -2.54 -0.85 -1.99
CA GLU A 234 -3.83 -1.09 -2.65
C GLU A 234 -4.40 -2.48 -2.36
N LEU A 235 -3.54 -3.46 -2.07
CA LEU A 235 -3.90 -4.88 -2.04
C LEU A 235 -4.84 -5.24 -0.87
N ALA A 236 -4.63 -4.62 0.30
CA ALA A 236 -5.38 -4.95 1.52
C ALA A 236 -6.89 -4.71 1.36
N PHE A 237 -7.29 -3.55 0.85
CA PHE A 237 -8.69 -3.19 0.63
C PHE A 237 -9.39 -4.14 -0.34
N ARG A 238 -8.72 -4.54 -1.42
CA ARG A 238 -9.26 -5.45 -2.45
C ARG A 238 -9.42 -6.87 -1.92
N THR A 239 -8.47 -7.30 -1.09
CA THR A 239 -8.56 -8.57 -0.37
C THR A 239 -9.74 -8.56 0.60
N ALA A 240 -10.02 -7.43 1.26
CA ALA A 240 -11.20 -7.28 2.11
C ALA A 240 -12.53 -7.34 1.32
N ILE A 241 -12.61 -6.69 0.16
CA ILE A 241 -13.78 -6.81 -0.75
C ILE A 241 -14.01 -8.27 -1.13
N PHE A 242 -12.95 -8.98 -1.51
CA PHE A 242 -13.02 -10.40 -1.84
C PHE A 242 -13.57 -11.24 -0.67
N ILE A 243 -13.04 -11.06 0.54
CA ILE A 243 -13.50 -11.80 1.73
C ILE A 243 -14.97 -11.52 2.06
N SER A 244 -15.41 -10.27 1.87
CA SER A 244 -16.80 -9.86 2.13
C SER A 244 -17.85 -10.54 1.24
N ALA A 245 -17.45 -11.22 0.16
CA ALA A 245 -18.38 -11.97 -0.68
C ALA A 245 -18.91 -13.26 -0.02
N ALA A 246 -18.29 -13.76 1.05
CA ALA A 246 -18.73 -14.96 1.75
C ALA A 246 -20.13 -14.86 2.43
N PRO A 247 -20.45 -13.83 3.25
CA PRO A 247 -21.80 -13.68 3.80
C PRO A 247 -22.85 -13.46 2.70
N LEU A 248 -22.48 -12.78 1.61
CA LEU A 248 -23.36 -12.62 0.45
C LEU A 248 -23.64 -13.96 -0.23
N ALA A 249 -22.63 -14.82 -0.39
CA ALA A 249 -22.79 -16.18 -0.91
C ALA A 249 -23.75 -17.02 -0.07
N THR A 250 -23.63 -16.95 1.26
CA THR A 250 -24.48 -17.70 2.19
C THR A 250 -25.94 -17.23 2.11
N THR A 251 -26.16 -15.93 1.93
CA THR A 251 -27.47 -15.34 1.67
C THR A 251 -28.09 -15.90 0.40
N PHE A 252 -27.29 -15.93 -0.68
CA PHE A 252 -27.73 -16.42 -1.98
C PHE A 252 -28.03 -17.92 -1.94
N ALA A 253 -27.17 -18.74 -1.31
CA ALA A 253 -27.40 -20.16 -1.12
C ALA A 253 -28.71 -20.46 -0.39
N SER A 254 -29.01 -19.74 0.70
CA SER A 254 -30.24 -19.91 1.47
C SER A 254 -31.49 -19.49 0.67
N SER A 255 -31.40 -18.37 -0.05
CA SER A 255 -32.49 -17.86 -0.91
C SER A 255 -32.76 -18.77 -2.10
N LEU A 256 -31.70 -19.31 -2.71
CA LEU A 256 -31.79 -20.23 -3.83
C LEU A 256 -32.32 -21.60 -3.38
N ALA A 257 -31.91 -22.09 -2.21
CA ALA A 257 -32.48 -23.28 -1.62
C ALA A 257 -33.99 -23.15 -1.36
N TRP A 258 -34.44 -22.01 -0.80
CA TRP A 258 -35.86 -21.71 -0.64
C TRP A 258 -36.61 -21.78 -1.98
N LEU A 259 -36.06 -21.16 -3.03
CA LEU A 259 -36.64 -21.17 -4.37
C LEU A 259 -36.72 -22.59 -4.95
N ILE A 260 -35.60 -23.33 -4.90
CA ILE A 260 -35.50 -24.68 -5.46
C ILE A 260 -36.46 -25.63 -4.76
N ILE A 261 -36.51 -25.62 -3.43
CA ILE A 261 -37.39 -26.51 -2.66
C ILE A 261 -38.86 -26.20 -2.96
N SER A 262 -39.22 -24.91 -3.09
CA SER A 262 -40.59 -24.50 -3.45
C SER A 262 -41.08 -25.11 -4.76
N PHE A 263 -40.20 -25.25 -5.76
CA PHE A 263 -40.55 -25.85 -7.05
C PHE A 263 -40.35 -27.36 -7.09
N ALA A 264 -39.35 -27.88 -6.37
CA ALA A 264 -38.98 -29.28 -6.39
C ALA A 264 -39.99 -30.18 -5.67
N GLU A 265 -40.82 -29.64 -4.78
CA GLU A 265 -41.94 -30.39 -4.17
C GLU A 265 -42.89 -31.02 -5.20
N TYR A 266 -42.96 -30.46 -6.41
CA TYR A 266 -43.80 -30.96 -7.51
C TYR A 266 -43.01 -31.66 -8.62
N GLY A 267 -41.69 -31.80 -8.44
CA GLY A 267 -40.77 -32.33 -9.43
C GLY A 267 -40.48 -33.83 -9.26
N PRO A 268 -39.97 -34.50 -10.31
CA PRO A 268 -39.55 -35.90 -10.24
C PRO A 268 -38.16 -36.10 -9.59
N ILE A 269 -37.42 -35.01 -9.32
CA ILE A 269 -36.06 -35.05 -8.78
C ILE A 269 -36.10 -34.60 -7.32
N ALA A 270 -35.43 -35.34 -6.44
CA ALA A 270 -35.33 -34.97 -5.03
C ALA A 270 -34.76 -33.54 -4.86
N PRO A 271 -35.36 -32.69 -3.98
CA PRO A 271 -34.98 -31.28 -3.86
C PRO A 271 -33.49 -31.05 -3.58
N TRP A 272 -32.88 -31.85 -2.72
CA TRP A 272 -31.45 -31.73 -2.40
C TRP A 272 -30.52 -32.05 -3.59
N ARG A 273 -30.93 -32.97 -4.48
CA ARG A 273 -30.17 -33.29 -5.70
C ARG A 273 -30.23 -32.12 -6.67
N LEU A 274 -31.42 -31.55 -6.85
CA LEU A 274 -31.62 -30.38 -7.69
C LEU A 274 -30.82 -29.18 -7.17
N LEU A 275 -30.75 -29.01 -5.84
CA LEU A 275 -29.95 -27.98 -5.17
C LEU A 275 -28.48 -28.09 -5.57
N PHE A 276 -27.81 -29.23 -5.37
CA PHE A 276 -26.40 -29.40 -5.77
C PHE A 276 -26.17 -29.19 -7.27
N LEU A 277 -27.11 -29.60 -8.11
CA LEU A 277 -26.99 -29.45 -9.56
C LEU A 277 -27.08 -27.99 -9.99
N VAL A 278 -28.11 -27.26 -9.53
CA VAL A 278 -28.37 -25.85 -9.92
C VAL A 278 -27.35 -24.91 -9.30
N GLU A 279 -26.81 -25.23 -8.13
CA GLU A 279 -25.81 -24.41 -7.45
C GLU A 279 -24.39 -24.64 -7.98
N GLY A 280 -24.00 -25.89 -8.25
CA GLY A 280 -22.66 -26.23 -8.72
C GLY A 280 -22.45 -26.01 -10.23
N PHE A 281 -23.48 -26.22 -11.06
CA PHE A 281 -23.35 -26.10 -12.52
C PHE A 281 -22.98 -24.69 -13.03
N PRO A 282 -23.50 -23.58 -12.48
CA PRO A 282 -23.07 -22.23 -12.86
C PRO A 282 -21.56 -22.03 -12.75
N SER A 283 -20.88 -22.65 -11.78
CA SER A 283 -19.41 -22.60 -11.66
C SER A 283 -18.71 -23.17 -12.90
N VAL A 284 -19.26 -24.22 -13.53
CA VAL A 284 -18.73 -24.79 -14.78
C VAL A 284 -18.80 -23.78 -15.92
N LEU A 285 -19.91 -23.04 -16.04
CA LEU A 285 -20.06 -21.99 -17.06
C LEU A 285 -19.10 -20.82 -16.79
N VAL A 286 -18.98 -20.43 -15.53
CA VAL A 286 -18.08 -19.35 -15.11
C VAL A 286 -16.60 -19.74 -15.28
N ALA A 287 -16.25 -21.03 -15.23
CA ALA A 287 -14.89 -21.51 -15.53
C ALA A 287 -14.47 -21.18 -16.98
N VAL A 288 -15.40 -21.28 -17.93
CA VAL A 288 -15.18 -20.89 -19.33
C VAL A 288 -14.99 -19.37 -19.43
N ALA A 289 -15.80 -18.59 -18.71
CA ALA A 289 -15.63 -17.14 -18.65
C ALA A 289 -14.30 -16.75 -18.00
N ALA A 290 -13.85 -17.48 -16.98
CA ALA A 290 -12.59 -17.24 -16.28
C ALA A 290 -11.39 -17.33 -17.23
N TRP A 291 -11.43 -18.22 -18.22
CA TRP A 291 -10.36 -18.38 -19.22
C TRP A 291 -10.11 -17.10 -20.01
N HIS A 292 -11.19 -16.34 -20.25
CA HIS A 292 -11.14 -15.11 -21.04
C HIS A 292 -10.99 -13.83 -20.18
N ILE A 293 -11.43 -13.86 -18.92
CA ILE A 293 -11.45 -12.68 -18.05
C ILE A 293 -10.19 -12.57 -17.20
N ILE A 294 -9.62 -13.69 -16.71
CA ILE A 294 -8.46 -13.71 -15.84
C ILE A 294 -7.18 -13.50 -16.67
N PRO A 295 -6.41 -12.41 -16.45
CA PRO A 295 -5.14 -12.22 -17.12
C PRO A 295 -3.96 -12.86 -16.38
N ASP A 296 -2.96 -13.35 -17.11
CA ASP A 296 -1.73 -13.86 -16.47
C ASP A 296 -0.85 -12.77 -15.85
N THR A 297 -0.80 -11.61 -16.49
CA THR A 297 -0.01 -10.47 -16.06
C THR A 297 -0.77 -9.16 -16.36
N PRO A 298 -0.36 -8.03 -15.76
CA PRO A 298 -0.94 -6.72 -16.09
C PRO A 298 -0.84 -6.36 -17.58
N GLU A 299 0.10 -6.97 -18.29
CA GLU A 299 0.39 -6.73 -19.70
C GLU A 299 -0.53 -7.53 -20.64
N THR A 300 -0.98 -8.69 -20.19
CA THR A 300 -1.87 -9.59 -20.95
C THR A 300 -3.35 -9.30 -20.69
N ALA A 301 -3.67 -8.26 -19.92
CA ALA A 301 -5.04 -7.88 -19.59
C ALA A 301 -5.86 -7.58 -20.87
N PRO A 302 -6.92 -8.36 -21.16
CA PRO A 302 -7.65 -8.25 -22.42
C PRO A 302 -8.49 -6.96 -22.50
N TYR A 303 -8.92 -6.45 -21.35
CA TYR A 303 -9.75 -5.25 -21.22
C TYR A 303 -8.95 -3.94 -21.07
N LEU A 304 -7.62 -3.97 -21.17
CA LEU A 304 -6.76 -2.78 -21.18
C LEU A 304 -6.28 -2.44 -22.60
N THR A 305 -6.18 -1.15 -22.91
CA THR A 305 -5.55 -0.66 -24.15
C THR A 305 -4.01 -0.80 -24.10
N ALA A 306 -3.34 -0.66 -25.24
CA ALA A 306 -1.88 -0.73 -25.31
C ALA A 306 -1.19 0.32 -24.42
N ARG A 307 -1.75 1.54 -24.34
CA ARG A 307 -1.26 2.59 -23.43
C ARG A 307 -1.46 2.19 -21.97
N GLU A 308 -2.65 1.74 -21.62
CA GLU A 308 -2.98 1.32 -20.25
C GLU A 308 -2.15 0.14 -19.76
N ARG A 309 -1.85 -0.84 -20.63
CA ARG A 309 -0.93 -1.96 -20.31
C ARG A 309 0.48 -1.45 -20.00
N LYS A 310 0.95 -0.44 -20.73
CA LYS A 310 2.25 0.19 -20.47
C LYS A 310 2.25 0.89 -19.11
N VAL A 311 1.17 1.60 -18.77
CA VAL A 311 0.99 2.24 -17.45
C VAL A 311 0.96 1.18 -16.33
N ALA A 312 0.19 0.11 -16.52
CA ALA A 312 0.08 -1.01 -15.57
C ALA A 312 1.44 -1.70 -15.30
N ARG A 313 2.31 -1.80 -16.31
CA ARG A 313 3.69 -2.31 -16.14
C ARG A 313 4.58 -1.31 -15.40
N LEU A 314 4.53 -0.04 -15.77
CA LEU A 314 5.42 0.99 -15.23
C LEU A 314 5.13 1.30 -13.76
N ARG A 315 3.85 1.29 -13.35
CA ARG A 315 3.45 1.54 -11.95
C ARG A 315 4.03 0.51 -10.96
N LEU A 316 4.19 -0.74 -11.38
CA LEU A 316 4.70 -1.83 -10.53
C LEU A 316 6.25 -1.92 -10.53
N ARG A 317 6.92 -1.27 -11.48
CA ARG A 317 8.40 -1.29 -11.58
C ARG A 317 9.09 -0.52 -10.45
N HIS A 318 8.46 0.52 -9.91
CA HIS A 318 9.04 1.38 -8.88
C HIS A 318 9.02 0.76 -7.46
N GLN A 319 8.23 -0.30 -7.22
CA GLN A 319 8.17 -0.99 -5.92
C GLN A 319 9.11 -2.20 -5.80
N LYS A 320 9.81 -2.57 -6.88
CA LYS A 320 10.95 -3.49 -6.75
C LYS A 320 12.15 -2.62 -6.39
N PRO A 321 12.68 -2.66 -5.15
CA PRO A 321 13.89 -1.93 -4.83
C PRO A 321 14.95 -2.28 -5.86
N HIS A 322 15.80 -1.31 -6.22
CA HIS A 322 17.01 -1.55 -6.99
C HIS A 322 17.79 -2.67 -6.29
N ARG A 323 17.58 -3.91 -6.74
CA ARG A 323 18.32 -5.07 -6.28
C ARG A 323 19.74 -4.86 -6.73
N THR A 324 20.59 -4.47 -5.80
CA THR A 324 22.04 -4.54 -5.97
C THR A 324 22.37 -5.94 -6.49
N ARG A 325 23.11 -5.99 -7.59
CA ARG A 325 23.40 -7.19 -8.40
C ARG A 325 24.30 -8.22 -7.67
N SER A 326 24.33 -8.23 -6.34
CA SER A 326 25.29 -9.00 -5.53
C SER A 326 24.70 -10.02 -4.56
N GLU A 327 23.37 -10.16 -4.43
CA GLU A 327 22.81 -11.23 -3.60
C GLU A 327 22.47 -12.46 -4.45
N LYS A 328 23.31 -13.50 -4.31
CA LYS A 328 23.02 -14.84 -4.81
C LYS A 328 21.69 -15.30 -4.22
N LYS A 329 20.81 -15.83 -5.09
CA LYS A 329 19.58 -16.53 -4.69
C LYS A 329 19.95 -17.71 -3.78
N ASP A 330 19.65 -17.61 -2.50
CA ASP A 330 19.19 -18.78 -1.75
C ASP A 330 17.67 -18.82 -1.88
N PRO A 331 17.10 -19.82 -2.59
CA PRO A 331 15.65 -19.93 -2.80
C PRO A 331 14.91 -20.55 -1.60
N GLY A 332 15.58 -20.78 -0.48
CA GLY A 332 14.97 -21.35 0.73
C GLY A 332 14.42 -20.27 1.65
N LEU A 333 13.24 -20.52 2.23
CA LEU A 333 12.86 -19.91 3.52
C LEU A 333 14.05 -20.12 4.46
N LYS A 334 14.76 -19.06 4.81
CA LYS A 334 15.83 -19.18 5.81
C LYS A 334 15.15 -19.72 7.07
N LEU A 335 15.56 -20.89 7.55
CA LEU A 335 14.98 -21.52 8.76
C LEU A 335 14.89 -20.51 9.92
N ARG A 336 15.86 -19.59 9.97
CA ARG A 336 15.91 -18.44 10.85
C ARG A 336 14.69 -17.51 10.76
N GLU A 337 14.19 -17.20 9.57
CA GLU A 337 12.99 -16.36 9.38
C GLU A 337 11.73 -17.07 9.88
N VAL A 338 11.61 -18.39 9.64
CA VAL A 338 10.50 -19.20 10.17
C VAL A 338 10.53 -19.23 11.70
N VAL A 339 11.70 -19.45 12.31
CA VAL A 339 11.86 -19.43 13.77
C VAL A 339 11.51 -18.07 14.37
N VAL A 340 11.90 -16.97 13.72
CA VAL A 340 11.53 -15.61 14.17
C VAL A 340 10.01 -15.40 14.17
N ILE A 341 9.29 -15.92 13.17
CA ILE A 341 7.82 -15.83 13.12
C ILE A 341 7.19 -16.70 14.22
N LEU A 342 7.71 -17.91 14.44
CA LEU A 342 7.21 -18.81 15.50
C LEU A 342 7.43 -18.26 16.91
N CYS A 343 8.42 -17.39 17.09
CA CYS A 343 8.67 -16.70 18.35
C CYS A 343 7.93 -15.36 18.49
N ASP A 344 7.22 -14.90 17.46
CA ASP A 344 6.49 -13.62 17.50
C ASP A 344 5.14 -13.77 18.23
N PRO A 345 4.94 -13.10 19.39
CA PRO A 345 3.68 -13.16 20.12
C PRO A 345 2.49 -12.64 19.30
N MET A 346 2.71 -11.66 18.41
CA MET A 346 1.65 -11.12 17.57
C MET A 346 1.11 -12.19 16.62
N ALA A 347 1.99 -12.99 16.01
CA ALA A 347 1.61 -14.04 15.08
C ALA A 347 0.74 -15.12 15.76
N TRP A 348 1.04 -15.49 17.01
CA TRP A 348 0.23 -16.42 17.78
C TRP A 348 -1.12 -15.84 18.22
N LEU A 349 -1.15 -14.57 18.64
CA LEU A 349 -2.39 -13.90 19.03
C LEU A 349 -3.36 -13.79 17.85
N THR A 350 -2.89 -13.34 16.68
CA THR A 350 -3.74 -13.23 15.48
C THR A 350 -4.16 -14.61 14.95
N ALA A 351 -3.26 -15.61 14.99
CA ALA A 351 -3.58 -17.00 14.64
C ALA A 351 -4.66 -17.60 15.56
N ALA A 352 -4.56 -17.40 16.87
CA ALA A 352 -5.54 -17.88 17.85
C ALA A 352 -6.91 -17.20 17.67
N MET A 353 -6.92 -15.88 17.47
CA MET A 353 -8.15 -15.14 17.14
C MET A 353 -8.81 -15.68 15.87
N PHE A 354 -8.00 -15.93 14.83
CA PHE A 354 -8.49 -16.42 13.54
C PHE A 354 -9.02 -17.86 13.64
N PHE A 355 -8.34 -18.75 14.38
CA PHE A 355 -8.81 -20.11 14.68
C PHE A 355 -10.17 -20.12 15.39
N LEU A 356 -10.31 -19.36 16.47
CA LEU A 356 -11.54 -19.30 17.26
C LEU A 356 -12.71 -18.73 16.46
N THR A 357 -12.44 -17.71 15.64
CA THR A 357 -13.47 -17.10 14.79
C THR A 357 -13.85 -18.02 13.64
N ASN A 358 -12.88 -18.67 12.98
CA ASN A 358 -13.15 -19.62 11.89
C ASN A 358 -13.93 -20.86 12.37
N MET A 359 -13.76 -21.25 13.62
CA MET A 359 -14.59 -22.27 14.25
C MET A 359 -16.08 -21.89 14.22
N ALA A 360 -16.44 -20.70 14.72
CA ALA A 360 -17.82 -20.22 14.68
C ALA A 360 -18.31 -20.03 13.23
N TYR A 361 -17.48 -19.44 12.38
CA TYR A 361 -17.73 -19.19 10.96
C TYR A 361 -18.06 -20.45 10.15
N SER A 362 -17.39 -21.57 10.41
CA SER A 362 -17.61 -22.83 9.69
C SER A 362 -18.88 -23.57 10.11
N SER A 363 -19.44 -23.20 11.25
CA SER A 363 -20.53 -23.91 11.90
C SER A 363 -21.89 -23.32 11.55
N LEU A 364 -22.16 -22.07 11.95
CA LEU A 364 -23.50 -21.48 11.84
C LEU A 364 -24.06 -21.46 10.41
N PRO A 365 -23.30 -21.11 9.35
CA PRO A 365 -23.78 -21.17 7.96
C PRO A 365 -24.34 -22.53 7.55
N VAL A 366 -23.73 -23.61 8.02
CA VAL A 366 -24.11 -24.98 7.65
C VAL A 366 -25.27 -25.49 8.52
N PHE A 367 -25.28 -25.13 9.81
CA PHE A 367 -26.28 -25.66 10.74
C PHE A 367 -27.52 -24.77 10.91
N LEU A 368 -27.49 -23.51 10.49
CA LEU A 368 -28.58 -22.55 10.71
C LEU A 368 -29.94 -23.04 10.19
N PRO A 369 -30.07 -23.60 8.95
CA PRO A 369 -31.37 -24.07 8.47
C PRO A 369 -31.94 -25.18 9.36
N LYS A 370 -31.10 -26.09 9.84
CA LYS A 370 -31.49 -27.14 10.78
C LYS A 370 -31.87 -26.58 12.14
N ILE A 371 -31.10 -25.62 12.67
CA ILE A 371 -31.39 -24.92 13.92
C ILE A 371 -32.76 -24.23 13.86
N LEU A 372 -33.11 -23.59 12.74
CA LEU A 372 -34.41 -22.95 12.54
C LEU A 372 -35.54 -23.97 12.41
N HIS A 373 -35.30 -25.11 11.78
CA HIS A 373 -36.27 -26.20 11.73
C HIS A 373 -36.60 -26.73 13.13
N GLU A 374 -35.58 -26.91 13.99
CA GLU A 374 -35.75 -27.30 15.39
C GLU A 374 -36.40 -26.20 16.26
N MET A 375 -36.47 -24.94 15.79
CA MET A 375 -37.26 -23.88 16.43
C MET A 375 -38.76 -23.98 16.12
N GLY A 376 -39.17 -24.92 15.27
CA GLY A 376 -40.56 -25.16 14.88
C GLY A 376 -40.96 -24.61 13.51
N HIS A 377 -40.00 -24.09 12.73
CA HIS A 377 -40.27 -23.63 11.36
C HIS A 377 -40.33 -24.80 10.38
N SER A 378 -41.12 -24.67 9.32
CA SER A 378 -41.14 -25.67 8.24
C SER A 378 -39.78 -25.73 7.51
N ARG A 379 -39.54 -26.81 6.76
CA ARG A 379 -38.32 -26.98 5.95
C ARG A 379 -38.14 -25.81 4.98
N LEU A 380 -39.23 -25.36 4.35
CA LEU A 380 -39.21 -24.23 3.43
C LEU A 380 -38.93 -22.90 4.16
N GLU A 381 -39.66 -22.59 5.23
CA GLU A 381 -39.45 -21.35 6.00
C GLU A 381 -38.03 -21.25 6.55
N SER A 382 -37.45 -22.37 7.01
CA SER A 382 -36.10 -22.40 7.58
C SER A 382 -35.03 -21.97 6.58
N GLN A 383 -35.20 -22.27 5.28
CA GLN A 383 -34.30 -21.83 4.21
C GLN A 383 -34.42 -20.32 4.00
N GLY A 384 -35.66 -19.83 3.87
CA GLY A 384 -35.92 -18.40 3.68
C GLY A 384 -35.43 -17.56 4.85
N LEU A 385 -35.65 -18.02 6.09
CA LEU A 385 -35.22 -17.36 7.32
C LEU A 385 -33.70 -17.45 7.55
N SER A 386 -32.98 -18.34 6.88
CA SER A 386 -31.52 -18.39 6.96
C SER A 386 -30.85 -17.24 6.20
N ALA A 387 -31.49 -16.66 5.18
CA ALA A 387 -30.89 -15.62 4.35
C ALA A 387 -30.72 -14.24 5.04
N PRO A 388 -31.72 -13.68 5.76
CA PRO A 388 -31.64 -12.33 6.30
C PRO A 388 -30.49 -12.05 7.30
N PRO A 389 -30.14 -12.96 8.24
CA PRO A 389 -29.00 -12.74 9.13
C PRO A 389 -27.68 -12.56 8.38
N TYR A 390 -27.46 -13.34 7.32
CA TYR A 390 -26.25 -13.25 6.50
C TYR A 390 -26.24 -12.04 5.57
N PHE A 391 -27.41 -11.62 5.08
CA PHE A 391 -27.52 -10.40 4.28
C PHE A 391 -27.16 -9.17 5.11
N LEU A 392 -27.67 -9.08 6.34
CA LEU A 392 -27.28 -8.01 7.26
C LEU A 392 -25.81 -8.14 7.65
N ALA A 393 -25.28 -9.35 7.86
CA ALA A 393 -23.84 -9.54 8.07
C ALA A 393 -23.01 -8.95 6.92
N PHE A 394 -23.39 -9.17 5.66
CA PHE A 394 -22.74 -8.57 4.50
C PHE A 394 -22.74 -7.03 4.55
N LEU A 395 -23.89 -6.40 4.79
CA LEU A 395 -23.99 -4.94 4.87
C LEU A 395 -23.16 -4.37 6.03
N PHE A 396 -23.21 -5.01 7.20
CA PHE A 396 -22.46 -4.58 8.37
C PHE A 396 -20.95 -4.81 8.24
N VAL A 397 -20.51 -5.85 7.54
CA VAL A 397 -19.09 -6.05 7.20
C VAL A 397 -18.57 -4.89 6.37
N LEU A 398 -19.28 -4.50 5.31
CA LEU A 398 -18.89 -3.37 4.48
C LEU A 398 -18.89 -2.04 5.25
N LEU A 399 -19.96 -1.79 6.03
CA LEU A 399 -20.07 -0.59 6.85
C LEU A 399 -18.94 -0.51 7.88
N THR A 400 -18.71 -1.59 8.64
CA THR A 400 -17.70 -1.61 9.69
C THR A 400 -16.29 -1.52 9.10
N ALA A 401 -16.01 -2.21 7.98
CA ALA A 401 -14.73 -2.09 7.30
C ALA A 401 -14.47 -0.64 6.87
N HIS A 402 -15.45 0.02 6.24
CA HIS A 402 -15.35 1.42 5.84
C HIS A 402 -15.13 2.37 7.03
N LEU A 403 -15.90 2.21 8.12
CA LEU A 403 -15.75 3.03 9.32
C LEU A 403 -14.41 2.77 10.02
N SER A 404 -13.98 1.50 10.11
CA SER A 404 -12.71 1.11 10.70
C SER A 404 -11.52 1.69 9.91
N ASP A 405 -11.59 1.71 8.58
CA ASP A 405 -10.63 2.38 7.71
C ASP A 405 -10.66 3.89 7.91
N ARG A 406 -11.83 4.52 7.97
CA ARG A 406 -11.97 5.97 8.13
C ARG A 406 -11.40 6.47 9.45
N PHE A 407 -11.68 5.76 10.55
CA PHE A 407 -11.19 6.15 11.88
C PHE A 407 -9.79 5.62 12.20
N GLN A 408 -9.22 4.75 11.37
CA GLN A 408 -7.93 4.08 11.61
C GLN A 408 -7.90 3.29 12.94
N ILE A 409 -9.05 2.76 13.37
CA ILE A 409 -9.19 1.98 14.60
C ILE A 409 -9.64 0.56 14.23
N ARG A 410 -8.81 -0.44 14.54
CA ARG A 410 -9.10 -1.86 14.28
C ARG A 410 -9.63 -2.60 15.49
N SER A 411 -9.00 -2.40 16.65
CA SER A 411 -9.28 -3.16 17.86
C SER A 411 -10.69 -2.92 18.41
N GLY A 412 -11.16 -1.66 18.42
CA GLY A 412 -12.51 -1.31 18.90
C GLY A 412 -13.62 -2.07 18.18
N PRO A 413 -13.75 -1.96 16.85
CA PRO A 413 -14.75 -2.71 16.09
C PRO A 413 -14.63 -4.23 16.23
N ILE A 414 -13.42 -4.79 16.29
CA ILE A 414 -13.21 -6.23 16.52
C ILE A 414 -13.80 -6.64 17.87
N ILE A 415 -13.48 -5.93 18.95
CA ILE A 415 -13.97 -6.25 20.30
C ILE A 415 -15.50 -6.13 20.35
N PHE A 416 -16.06 -5.06 19.78
CA PHE A 416 -17.51 -4.85 19.72
C PHE A 416 -18.22 -6.02 19.02
N HIS A 417 -17.76 -6.39 17.82
CA HIS A 417 -18.38 -7.47 17.05
C HIS A 417 -18.14 -8.85 17.67
N ALA A 418 -16.98 -9.08 18.29
CA ALA A 418 -16.72 -10.31 19.02
C ALA A 418 -17.64 -10.46 20.23
N LEU A 419 -17.85 -9.38 21.00
CA LEU A 419 -18.79 -9.37 22.12
C LEU A 419 -20.24 -9.50 21.66
N ALA A 420 -20.64 -8.84 20.58
CA ALA A 420 -21.96 -8.98 19.99
C ALA A 420 -22.22 -10.43 19.55
N SER A 421 -21.25 -11.06 18.89
CA SER A 421 -21.34 -12.47 18.50
C SER A 421 -21.43 -13.40 19.71
N ALA A 422 -20.59 -13.17 20.72
CA ALA A 422 -20.62 -13.91 21.97
C ALA A 422 -21.98 -13.78 22.67
N ALA A 423 -22.57 -12.58 22.70
CA ALA A 423 -23.90 -12.35 23.26
C ALA A 423 -25.00 -13.09 22.48
N GLY A 424 -24.95 -13.09 21.15
CA GLY A 424 -25.89 -13.84 20.30
C GLY A 424 -25.82 -15.34 20.57
N TYR A 425 -24.62 -15.92 20.56
CA TYR A 425 -24.43 -17.34 20.89
C TYR A 425 -24.77 -17.66 22.35
N ALA A 426 -24.49 -16.76 23.30
CA ALA A 426 -24.85 -16.94 24.70
C ALA A 426 -26.37 -16.95 24.90
N ALA A 427 -27.10 -16.05 24.24
CA ALA A 427 -28.56 -16.04 24.25
C ALA A 427 -29.14 -17.34 23.68
N LEU A 428 -28.57 -17.87 22.59
CA LEU A 428 -28.94 -19.17 22.03
C LEU A 428 -28.62 -20.33 22.99
N ALA A 429 -27.44 -20.32 23.61
CA ALA A 429 -27.00 -21.32 24.57
C ALA A 429 -27.81 -21.37 25.88
N LEU A 430 -28.36 -20.22 26.28
CA LEU A 430 -29.15 -20.05 27.49
C LEU A 430 -30.66 -20.07 27.19
N SER A 431 -31.05 -20.47 25.99
CA SER A 431 -32.45 -20.45 25.55
C SER A 431 -33.36 -21.42 26.32
N GLU A 432 -32.95 -22.66 26.59
CA GLU A 432 -33.79 -23.57 27.40
C GLU A 432 -33.82 -23.20 28.90
N PRO A 433 -32.71 -22.85 29.58
CA PRO A 433 -32.74 -22.47 31.00
C PRO A 433 -33.61 -21.24 31.29
N PHE A 434 -33.65 -20.27 30.36
CA PHE A 434 -34.48 -19.07 30.49
C PHE A 434 -35.81 -19.15 29.73
N GLY A 435 -36.13 -20.27 29.08
CA GLY A 435 -37.37 -20.45 28.34
C GLY A 435 -37.58 -19.40 27.23
N LEU A 436 -36.53 -19.07 26.46
CA LEU A 436 -36.62 -18.05 25.42
C LEU A 436 -37.52 -18.52 24.25
N PRO A 437 -38.53 -17.72 23.85
CA PRO A 437 -39.41 -18.07 22.73
C PRO A 437 -38.67 -18.05 21.38
N PRO A 438 -39.15 -18.79 20.36
CA PRO A 438 -38.50 -18.89 19.05
C PRO A 438 -38.13 -17.56 18.38
N PRO A 439 -38.95 -16.48 18.42
CA PRO A 439 -38.58 -15.19 17.84
C PRO A 439 -37.35 -14.55 18.49
N LEU A 440 -37.17 -14.70 19.80
CA LEU A 440 -35.98 -14.19 20.50
C LEU A 440 -34.74 -15.02 20.18
N ARG A 441 -34.89 -16.34 20.03
CA ARG A 441 -33.81 -17.21 19.55
C ARG A 441 -33.39 -16.83 18.13
N TYR A 442 -34.35 -16.59 17.23
CA TYR A 442 -34.06 -16.11 15.88
C TYR A 442 -33.37 -14.75 15.87
N LEU A 443 -33.82 -13.79 16.69
CA LEU A 443 -33.17 -12.49 16.83
C LEU A 443 -31.71 -12.61 17.29
N ALA A 444 -31.40 -13.58 18.14
CA ALA A 444 -30.04 -13.84 18.62
C ALA A 444 -29.07 -14.36 17.53
N VAL A 445 -29.58 -14.91 16.42
CA VAL A 445 -28.78 -15.33 15.26
C VAL A 445 -28.12 -14.14 14.56
N TYR A 446 -28.78 -12.99 14.51
CA TYR A 446 -28.26 -11.80 13.83
C TYR A 446 -26.94 -11.28 14.41
N PRO A 447 -26.82 -10.95 15.70
CA PRO A 447 -25.55 -10.51 16.27
C PRO A 447 -24.49 -11.63 16.24
N ALA A 448 -24.89 -12.91 16.34
CA ALA A 448 -23.98 -14.04 16.15
C ALA A 448 -23.34 -14.01 14.75
N ALA A 449 -24.15 -13.97 13.70
CA ALA A 449 -23.72 -13.93 12.30
C ALA A 449 -22.93 -12.66 11.96
N ILE A 450 -23.49 -11.48 12.24
CA ILE A 450 -22.84 -10.19 11.97
C ILE A 450 -21.46 -10.14 12.63
N GLY A 451 -21.37 -10.57 13.88
CA GLY A 451 -20.15 -10.44 14.66
C GLY A 451 -18.99 -11.29 14.13
N PHE A 452 -19.16 -12.60 13.92
CA PHE A 452 -18.03 -13.43 13.48
C PHE A 452 -17.55 -13.06 12.06
N PHE A 453 -18.44 -12.70 11.12
CA PHE A 453 -18.03 -12.27 9.77
C PHE A 453 -17.21 -10.97 9.80
N ASN A 454 -17.58 -10.03 10.68
CA ASN A 454 -16.83 -8.80 10.90
C ASN A 454 -15.45 -9.08 11.52
N VAL A 455 -15.42 -9.94 12.54
CA VAL A 455 -14.17 -10.29 13.24
C VAL A 455 -13.18 -10.99 12.29
N VAL A 456 -13.63 -11.93 11.46
CA VAL A 456 -12.79 -12.57 10.41
C VAL A 456 -12.14 -11.50 9.52
N THR A 457 -12.97 -10.62 8.96
CA THR A 457 -12.53 -9.59 7.99
C THR A 457 -11.54 -8.61 8.61
N LEU A 458 -11.84 -8.10 9.80
CA LEU A 458 -11.00 -7.12 10.48
C LEU A 458 -9.72 -7.72 11.05
N THR A 459 -9.74 -8.97 11.52
CA THR A 459 -8.54 -9.65 12.04
C THR A 459 -7.49 -9.85 10.94
N ILE A 460 -7.93 -10.26 9.75
CA ILE A 460 -7.05 -10.39 8.58
C ILE A 460 -6.37 -9.06 8.27
N THR A 461 -7.14 -7.98 8.16
CA THR A 461 -6.61 -6.64 7.88
C THR A 461 -5.71 -6.13 9.00
N TRP A 462 -6.07 -6.38 10.26
CA TRP A 462 -5.27 -5.95 11.41
C TRP A 462 -3.91 -6.65 11.47
N SER A 463 -3.87 -7.96 11.14
CA SER A 463 -2.63 -8.73 11.05
C SER A 463 -1.73 -8.25 9.90
N ILE A 464 -2.31 -7.94 8.74
CA ILE A 464 -1.54 -7.47 7.57
C ILE A 464 -0.88 -6.11 7.84
N ASN A 465 -1.57 -5.21 8.57
CA ASN A 465 -1.12 -3.83 8.76
C ASN A 465 -0.09 -3.63 9.89
N ASN A 466 0.08 -4.58 10.81
CA ASN A 466 0.97 -4.41 11.99
C ASN A 466 2.26 -5.23 11.92
N GLN A 467 2.71 -5.57 10.71
CA GLN A 467 3.93 -6.37 10.51
C GLN A 467 5.14 -5.47 10.19
N PRO A 468 6.26 -5.57 10.93
CA PRO A 468 7.36 -4.60 10.86
C PRO A 468 8.26 -4.73 9.63
N SER A 469 8.17 -5.82 8.87
CA SER A 469 8.96 -6.01 7.65
C SER A 469 8.24 -6.88 6.64
N GLU A 470 8.54 -6.70 5.36
CA GLU A 470 7.86 -7.38 4.25
C GLU A 470 8.01 -8.92 4.30
N SER A 471 9.16 -9.44 4.73
CA SER A 471 9.36 -10.90 4.90
C SER A 471 8.52 -11.44 6.06
N ARG A 472 8.48 -10.73 7.20
CA ARG A 472 7.65 -11.12 8.36
C ARG A 472 6.16 -11.01 8.07
N GLN A 473 5.74 -10.05 7.25
CA GLN A 473 4.35 -9.88 6.85
C GLN A 473 3.82 -11.10 6.10
N GLY A 474 4.56 -11.59 5.09
CA GLY A 474 4.15 -12.77 4.33
C GLY A 474 4.16 -14.05 5.17
N GLY A 475 5.20 -14.26 5.97
CA GLY A 475 5.32 -15.45 6.81
C GLY A 475 4.34 -15.49 7.99
N GLY A 476 4.11 -14.36 8.66
CA GLY A 476 3.13 -14.24 9.75
C GLY A 476 1.70 -14.39 9.25
N PHE A 477 1.37 -13.85 8.07
CA PHE A 477 0.07 -14.08 7.44
C PHE A 477 -0.15 -15.55 7.06
N ALA A 478 0.85 -16.20 6.46
CA ALA A 478 0.77 -17.62 6.13
C ALA A 478 0.61 -18.50 7.38
N PHE A 479 1.29 -18.15 8.47
CA PHE A 479 1.17 -18.84 9.76
C PHE A 479 -0.24 -18.68 10.37
N MET A 480 -0.75 -17.44 10.39
CA MET A 480 -2.13 -17.16 10.84
C MET A 480 -3.15 -17.94 10.02
N GLN A 481 -3.00 -17.97 8.71
CA GLN A 481 -3.88 -18.69 7.80
C GLN A 481 -3.85 -20.19 8.11
N PHE A 482 -2.67 -20.82 8.15
CA PHE A 482 -2.54 -22.25 8.40
C PHE A 482 -3.18 -22.68 9.73
N ILE A 483 -2.87 -21.99 10.83
CA ILE A 483 -3.48 -22.29 12.13
C ILE A 483 -4.97 -22.00 12.12
N GLY A 484 -5.40 -20.87 11.57
CA GLY A 484 -6.80 -20.49 11.58
C GLY A 484 -7.68 -21.39 10.72
N GLN A 485 -7.15 -22.00 9.65
CA GLN A 485 -7.85 -23.00 8.85
C GLN A 485 -8.07 -24.32 9.58
N CYS A 486 -7.44 -24.54 10.74
CA CYS A 486 -7.77 -25.67 11.61
C CYS A 486 -9.05 -25.46 12.43
N GLY A 487 -9.53 -24.22 12.60
CA GLY A 487 -10.75 -23.91 13.35
C GLY A 487 -12.00 -24.65 12.86
N PRO A 488 -12.25 -24.73 11.53
CA PRO A 488 -13.33 -25.49 10.95
C PRO A 488 -13.37 -26.99 11.29
N LEU A 489 -12.23 -27.61 11.59
CA LEU A 489 -12.19 -29.02 12.02
C LEU A 489 -12.95 -29.24 13.34
N VAL A 490 -12.97 -28.22 14.19
CA VAL A 490 -13.76 -28.22 15.44
C VAL A 490 -15.18 -27.75 15.15
N GLY A 491 -15.34 -26.66 14.40
CA GLY A 491 -16.64 -26.01 14.15
C GLY A 491 -17.67 -26.91 13.47
N THR A 492 -17.22 -27.79 12.58
CA THR A 492 -18.08 -28.73 11.84
C THR A 492 -18.69 -29.86 12.68
N ARG A 493 -18.27 -30.00 13.95
CA ARG A 493 -18.75 -31.03 14.89
C ARG A 493 -19.47 -30.47 16.11
N LEU A 494 -19.78 -29.17 16.10
CA LEU A 494 -20.36 -28.49 17.26
C LEU A 494 -21.86 -28.72 17.45
N TYR A 495 -22.57 -29.19 16.42
CA TYR A 495 -24.03 -29.30 16.41
C TYR A 495 -24.50 -30.74 16.09
N PRO A 496 -24.13 -31.75 16.90
CA PRO A 496 -24.60 -33.12 16.71
C PRO A 496 -26.09 -33.23 17.04
N ASP A 497 -26.80 -34.16 16.39
CA ASP A 497 -28.26 -34.28 16.55
C ASP A 497 -28.70 -34.67 17.96
N ARG A 498 -27.82 -35.30 18.75
CA ARG A 498 -28.06 -35.62 20.17
C ARG A 498 -28.33 -34.40 21.05
N ASP A 499 -27.87 -33.21 20.62
CA ASP A 499 -28.02 -31.97 21.37
C ASP A 499 -29.24 -31.14 20.90
N ALA A 500 -30.00 -31.64 19.92
CA ALA A 500 -31.25 -31.03 19.48
C ALA A 500 -32.30 -31.00 20.62
N PRO A 501 -33.23 -30.02 20.63
CA PRO A 501 -33.44 -28.95 19.65
C PRO A 501 -32.70 -27.63 19.96
N PHE A 502 -31.92 -27.59 21.05
CA PHE A 502 -31.29 -26.36 21.55
C PHE A 502 -29.82 -26.23 21.19
N TYR A 503 -29.13 -27.34 20.90
CA TYR A 503 -27.71 -27.41 20.57
C TYR A 503 -26.80 -26.63 21.53
N MET A 504 -27.11 -26.68 22.83
CA MET A 504 -26.43 -25.85 23.83
C MET A 504 -24.92 -26.01 23.86
N PRO A 505 -24.33 -27.23 23.80
CA PRO A 505 -22.88 -27.38 23.88
C PRO A 505 -22.17 -26.64 22.74
N GLY A 506 -22.69 -26.75 21.52
CA GLY A 506 -22.19 -26.01 20.35
C GLY A 506 -22.30 -24.50 20.52
N MET A 507 -23.47 -24.02 20.92
CA MET A 507 -23.72 -22.59 21.14
C MET A 507 -22.82 -22.02 22.26
N ARG A 508 -22.64 -22.74 23.37
CA ARG A 508 -21.73 -22.34 24.47
C ARG A 508 -20.28 -22.29 24.00
N THR A 509 -19.87 -23.26 23.19
CA THR A 509 -18.50 -23.31 22.65
C THR A 509 -18.23 -22.12 21.74
N CYS A 510 -19.15 -21.78 20.84
CA CYS A 510 -19.05 -20.58 20.01
C CYS A 510 -19.08 -19.29 20.85
N ALA A 511 -19.94 -19.19 21.87
CA ALA A 511 -20.00 -18.03 22.75
C ALA A 511 -18.67 -17.81 23.49
N CYS A 512 -18.10 -18.87 24.07
CA CYS A 512 -16.82 -18.81 24.77
C CYS A 512 -15.66 -18.47 23.81
N ALA A 513 -15.67 -19.04 22.59
CA ALA A 513 -14.67 -18.72 21.59
C ALA A 513 -14.71 -17.26 21.16
N MET A 514 -15.89 -16.71 20.86
CA MET A 514 -16.02 -15.30 20.49
C MET A 514 -15.69 -14.35 21.64
N LEU A 515 -16.02 -14.72 22.89
CA LEU A 515 -15.58 -13.99 24.08
C LEU A 515 -14.05 -14.02 24.23
N ALA A 516 -13.43 -15.18 24.02
CA ALA A 516 -11.98 -15.32 24.02
C ALA A 516 -11.33 -14.47 22.92
N VAL A 517 -11.95 -14.36 21.73
CA VAL A 517 -11.46 -13.44 20.68
C VAL A 517 -11.50 -11.98 21.14
N ALA A 518 -12.54 -11.54 21.85
CA ALA A 518 -12.59 -10.20 22.41
C ALA A 518 -11.46 -9.94 23.42
N VAL A 519 -11.19 -10.92 24.30
CA VAL A 519 -10.08 -10.87 25.27
C VAL A 519 -8.73 -10.84 24.57
N LEU A 520 -8.51 -11.72 23.59
CA LEU A 520 -7.27 -11.76 22.80
C LEU A 520 -7.06 -10.46 22.01
N ALA A 521 -8.11 -9.87 21.46
CA ALA A 521 -8.05 -8.57 20.78
C ALA A 521 -7.69 -7.44 21.75
N LEU A 522 -8.17 -7.47 23.00
CA LEU A 522 -7.76 -6.54 24.04
C LEU A 522 -6.28 -6.72 24.40
N ILE A 523 -5.83 -7.97 24.60
CA ILE A 523 -4.43 -8.31 24.88
C ILE A 523 -3.54 -7.80 23.74
N LEU A 524 -3.90 -8.08 22.49
CA LEU A 524 -3.15 -7.61 21.32
C LEU A 524 -3.12 -6.08 21.23
N ARG A 525 -4.22 -5.40 21.54
CA ARG A 525 -4.26 -3.93 21.60
C ARG A 525 -3.29 -3.38 22.63
N PHE A 526 -3.29 -3.91 23.85
CA PHE A 526 -2.37 -3.46 24.90
C PHE A 526 -0.92 -3.83 24.60
N TYR A 527 -0.68 -5.00 24.02
CA TYR A 527 0.64 -5.43 23.59
C TYR A 527 1.22 -4.53 22.50
N LEU A 528 0.44 -4.20 21.46
CA LEU A 528 0.86 -3.25 20.44
C LEU A 528 1.05 -1.84 21.02
N GLY A 529 0.20 -1.41 21.95
CA GLY A 529 0.39 -0.15 22.67
C GLY A 529 1.67 -0.11 23.50
N TYR A 530 2.03 -1.22 24.14
CA TYR A 530 3.30 -1.39 24.84
C TYR A 530 4.49 -1.36 23.88
N LEU A 531 4.41 -2.07 22.75
CA LEU A 531 5.46 -2.05 21.73
C LEU A 531 5.66 -0.66 21.15
N ASN A 532 4.59 0.06 20.85
CA ASN A 532 4.66 1.43 20.37
C ASN A 532 5.33 2.33 21.40
N ARG A 533 4.93 2.27 22.68
CA ARG A 533 5.60 3.02 23.76
C ARG A 533 7.06 2.66 23.93
N LYS A 534 7.43 1.38 23.75
CA LYS A 534 8.83 0.93 23.83
C LYS A 534 9.64 1.45 22.64
N ILE A 535 9.05 1.48 21.45
CA ILE A 535 9.66 2.07 20.26
C ILE A 535 9.84 3.56 20.47
N ASP A 536 8.79 4.27 20.91
CA ASP A 536 8.84 5.70 21.23
C ASP A 536 9.91 5.99 22.28
N ALA A 537 9.95 5.22 23.38
CA ALA A 537 10.97 5.35 24.41
C ALA A 537 12.38 5.04 23.90
N SER A 538 12.57 4.02 23.04
CA SER A 538 13.88 3.76 22.45
C SER A 538 14.31 4.82 21.44
N THR A 539 13.36 5.44 20.75
CA THR A 539 13.61 6.59 19.87
C THR A 539 14.00 7.79 20.73
N THR A 540 13.27 8.07 21.81
CA THR A 540 13.61 9.12 22.78
C THR A 540 14.96 8.87 23.46
N ASP A 541 15.24 7.65 23.94
CA ASP A 541 16.54 7.29 24.53
C ASP A 541 17.67 7.36 23.50
N SER A 542 17.41 7.07 22.21
CA SER A 542 18.41 7.24 21.15
C SER A 542 18.62 8.71 20.77
N VAL A 543 17.57 9.52 20.82
CA VAL A 543 17.64 10.98 20.62
C VAL A 543 18.34 11.62 21.79
N ASP A 544 18.03 11.25 23.03
CA ASP A 544 18.67 11.73 24.24
C ASP A 544 20.11 11.22 24.33
N ALA A 545 20.41 9.99 23.91
CA ALA A 545 21.79 9.50 23.83
C ALA A 545 22.58 10.14 22.68
N GLU A 546 21.96 10.51 21.56
CA GLU A 546 22.58 11.26 20.46
C GLU A 546 22.68 12.76 20.77
N GLU A 547 21.76 13.34 21.55
CA GLU A 547 21.83 14.72 22.07
C GLU A 547 22.83 14.81 23.21
N GLU A 548 22.89 13.82 24.11
CA GLU A 548 23.88 13.74 25.19
C GLU A 548 25.25 13.37 24.61
N GLN A 549 25.36 12.51 23.59
CA GLN A 549 26.60 12.35 22.82
C GLN A 549 26.92 13.58 21.97
N GLY A 550 25.94 14.33 21.46
CA GLY A 550 26.14 15.58 20.72
C GLY A 550 26.57 16.74 21.62
N LEU A 551 26.07 16.79 22.86
CA LEU A 551 26.43 17.75 23.92
C LEU A 551 27.74 17.38 24.61
N VAL A 552 28.02 16.09 24.80
CA VAL A 552 29.31 15.61 25.33
C VAL A 552 30.38 15.58 24.25
N ASP A 553 30.07 15.40 22.96
CA ASP A 553 31.03 15.59 21.86
C ASP A 553 31.30 17.06 21.57
N SER A 554 30.33 17.97 21.81
CA SER A 554 30.55 19.42 21.69
C SER A 554 31.25 20.04 22.90
N ALA A 555 31.05 19.51 24.11
CA ALA A 555 31.81 19.90 25.31
C ALA A 555 33.14 19.14 25.50
N GLY A 556 33.28 17.96 24.88
CA GLY A 556 34.41 17.03 25.04
C GLY A 556 35.44 17.03 23.90
N ARG A 557 35.14 17.57 22.72
CA ARG A 557 36.15 17.75 21.64
C ARG A 557 36.96 19.04 21.78
N SER A 558 37.47 19.28 22.99
CA SER A 558 38.74 19.99 23.14
C SER A 558 39.85 18.95 23.28
N LYS A 559 40.20 18.29 22.15
CA LYS A 559 41.51 17.66 21.87
C LYS A 559 41.51 16.97 20.50
N THR A 560 42.07 17.67 19.51
CA THR A 560 42.95 17.11 18.46
C THR A 560 42.48 15.84 17.71
N SER A 561 41.42 15.95 16.90
CA SER A 561 41.30 15.15 15.66
C SER A 561 41.15 16.12 14.49
N GLU A 562 42.12 16.15 13.57
CA GLU A 562 42.10 17.03 12.39
C GLU A 562 40.85 16.74 11.52
N ASN A 563 40.07 17.78 11.21
CA ASN A 563 38.96 17.70 10.26
C ASN A 563 39.52 17.30 8.86
N PRO A 564 39.10 16.17 8.27
CA PRO A 564 39.65 15.68 7.01
C PRO A 564 39.42 16.63 5.83
N ASP A 565 38.28 17.34 5.80
CA ASP A 565 37.99 18.33 4.76
C ASP A 565 38.89 19.56 4.91
N ALA A 566 39.18 19.98 6.15
CA ALA A 566 40.15 21.04 6.42
C ALA A 566 41.56 20.65 5.96
N LYS A 567 41.98 19.40 6.20
CA LYS A 567 43.27 18.89 5.72
C LYS A 567 43.36 18.86 4.19
N HIS A 568 42.27 18.47 3.52
CA HIS A 568 42.18 18.49 2.06
C HIS A 568 42.35 19.91 1.51
N PHE A 569 41.62 20.90 2.03
CA PHE A 569 41.73 22.28 1.53
C PHE A 569 43.03 22.97 1.92
N LEU A 570 43.63 22.65 3.06
CA LEU A 570 44.98 23.14 3.42
C LEU A 570 46.06 22.62 2.47
N SER A 571 45.84 21.48 1.80
CA SER A 571 46.77 20.98 0.77
C SER A 571 46.70 21.77 -0.55
N ILE A 572 45.71 22.64 -0.72
CA ILE A 572 45.49 23.44 -1.92
C ILE A 572 45.89 24.90 -1.61
N PRO A 573 47.01 25.43 -2.17
CA PRO A 573 47.59 26.70 -1.72
C PRO A 573 46.64 27.91 -1.71
N TRP A 574 45.82 28.07 -2.77
CA TRP A 574 44.89 29.20 -2.86
C TRP A 574 43.70 29.05 -1.91
N ALA A 575 43.24 27.82 -1.64
CA ALA A 575 42.16 27.56 -0.71
C ALA A 575 42.62 27.73 0.75
N ALA A 576 43.87 27.32 1.05
CA ALA A 576 44.52 27.54 2.34
C ALA A 576 44.57 29.02 2.72
N ALA A 577 44.78 29.93 1.76
CA ALA A 577 44.77 31.38 2.01
C ALA A 577 43.43 31.91 2.56
N HIS A 578 42.30 31.28 2.21
CA HIS A 578 41.00 31.62 2.79
C HIS A 578 40.81 31.05 4.20
N ILE A 579 41.41 29.90 4.48
CA ILE A 579 41.35 29.23 5.78
C ILE A 579 42.22 29.94 6.81
N ASP A 580 43.44 30.35 6.42
CA ASP A 580 44.43 30.97 7.30
C ASP A 580 44.22 32.48 7.49
N ALA A 581 43.18 33.06 6.88
CA ALA A 581 42.86 34.47 7.04
C ALA A 581 42.55 34.81 8.53
N PRO A 582 43.06 35.95 9.06
CA PRO A 582 42.87 36.31 10.47
C PRO A 582 41.39 36.39 10.87
N GLY A 583 41.03 35.71 11.96
CA GLY A 583 39.68 35.72 12.52
C GLY A 583 38.68 34.80 11.80
N THR A 584 39.13 33.97 10.85
CA THR A 584 38.28 32.97 10.18
C THR A 584 38.01 31.78 11.12
N VAL A 585 36.73 31.46 11.31
CA VAL A 585 36.27 30.21 11.89
C VAL A 585 36.05 29.21 10.78
N ARG A 586 36.50 27.97 11.02
CA ARG A 586 36.32 26.83 10.13
C ARG A 586 35.36 25.84 10.78
N GLU A 587 34.32 25.48 10.05
CA GLU A 587 33.33 24.49 10.46
C GLU A 587 33.05 23.53 9.32
N THR A 588 32.82 22.26 9.64
CA THR A 588 32.26 21.35 8.65
C THR A 588 30.82 21.74 8.40
N ALA A 589 30.39 21.79 7.15
CA ALA A 589 28.99 22.06 6.83
C ALA A 589 28.09 21.00 7.48
N SER A 590 27.15 21.43 8.33
CA SER A 590 26.25 20.52 9.06
C SER A 590 25.43 19.65 8.11
N SER A 591 25.10 20.15 6.93
CA SER A 591 24.37 19.45 5.87
C SER A 591 25.12 18.27 5.25
N ARG A 592 26.42 18.10 5.57
CA ARG A 592 27.21 16.94 5.16
C ARG A 592 26.99 15.71 6.04
N PHE A 593 26.27 15.86 7.16
CA PHE A 593 26.00 14.77 8.09
C PHE A 593 24.52 14.37 8.05
N PRO A 594 24.20 13.06 8.01
CA PRO A 594 22.81 12.62 8.02
C PRO A 594 22.10 13.07 9.29
N LYS A 595 20.88 13.59 9.15
CA LYS A 595 19.98 13.95 10.25
C LYS A 595 18.85 12.93 10.35
N GLN A 596 18.27 12.77 11.55
CA GLN A 596 17.21 11.78 11.79
C GLN A 596 15.91 12.07 11.03
N ASP A 597 15.61 13.35 10.79
CA ASP A 597 14.39 13.85 10.15
C ASP A 597 14.50 13.93 8.62
N THR A 598 15.51 13.28 8.03
CA THR A 598 15.84 13.32 6.59
C THR A 598 16.24 14.70 6.04
N GLU A 599 16.39 15.72 6.91
CA GLU A 599 16.92 17.02 6.50
C GLU A 599 18.34 16.85 5.95
N ASP A 600 18.66 17.60 4.89
CA ASP A 600 19.95 17.58 4.18
C ASP A 600 20.38 16.22 3.57
N GLU A 601 19.46 15.26 3.39
CA GLU A 601 19.79 13.92 2.84
C GLU A 601 20.48 14.00 1.46
N LEU A 602 20.12 15.00 0.64
CA LEU A 602 20.76 15.26 -0.66
C LEU A 602 22.28 15.54 -0.51
N PHE A 603 22.67 16.38 0.44
CA PHE A 603 24.07 16.75 0.65
C PHE A 603 24.84 15.77 1.52
N SER A 604 24.19 15.13 2.48
CA SER A 604 24.82 14.21 3.42
C SER A 604 24.98 12.78 2.88
N THR A 605 24.13 12.36 1.93
CA THR A 605 24.20 11.01 1.35
C THR A 605 24.50 11.01 -0.14
N THR A 606 23.73 11.77 -0.93
CA THR A 606 23.76 11.67 -2.40
C THR A 606 24.97 12.41 -2.98
N LEU A 607 25.25 13.61 -2.49
CA LEU A 607 26.39 14.43 -2.94
C LEU A 607 27.65 14.24 -2.09
N HIS A 608 27.58 13.51 -0.98
CA HIS A 608 28.73 13.19 -0.13
C HIS A 608 29.46 11.92 -0.59
N THR A 609 30.13 11.98 -1.74
CA THR A 609 30.98 10.86 -2.20
C THR A 609 32.27 11.35 -2.83
N ASP A 610 33.30 10.50 -2.87
CA ASP A 610 34.56 10.75 -3.59
C ASP A 610 34.37 11.00 -5.09
N LYS A 611 33.20 10.65 -5.64
CA LYS A 611 32.86 10.80 -7.06
C LYS A 611 32.03 12.05 -7.35
N THR A 612 31.40 12.67 -6.35
CA THR A 612 30.52 13.84 -6.50
C THR A 612 31.14 15.07 -5.84
N ILE A 613 30.76 15.43 -4.61
CA ILE A 613 31.42 16.49 -3.83
C ILE A 613 32.32 15.81 -2.80
N ALA A 614 33.63 15.82 -3.06
CA ALA A 614 34.60 15.06 -2.26
C ALA A 614 34.87 15.72 -0.90
N ALA A 615 34.93 17.05 -0.84
CA ALA A 615 35.18 17.82 0.39
C ALA A 615 34.32 19.07 0.41
N PHE A 616 33.85 19.49 1.59
CA PHE A 616 33.04 20.69 1.80
C PHE A 616 33.35 21.33 3.16
N LEU A 617 33.95 22.53 3.16
CA LEU A 617 34.29 23.29 4.35
C LEU A 617 33.63 24.66 4.36
N THR A 618 32.99 25.02 5.48
CA THR A 618 32.36 26.33 5.71
C THR A 618 33.31 27.24 6.47
N LEU A 619 33.40 28.50 6.04
CA LEU A 619 34.27 29.53 6.58
C LEU A 619 33.48 30.81 6.83
N TYR A 620 33.63 31.41 8.02
CA TYR A 620 33.02 32.70 8.34
C TYR A 620 33.86 33.44 9.38
N LYS A 621 33.61 34.73 9.59
CA LYS A 621 34.27 35.50 10.65
C LYS A 621 33.32 35.64 11.84
N ARG A 622 33.82 35.45 13.06
CA ARG A 622 33.04 35.75 14.26
C ARG A 622 32.76 37.24 14.34
N PRO A 623 31.55 37.65 14.77
CA PRO A 623 31.25 39.06 15.02
C PRO A 623 32.20 39.60 16.09
N SER A 624 32.75 40.78 15.87
CA SER A 624 33.48 41.49 16.92
C SER A 624 32.48 42.21 17.82
N ALA A 625 32.47 41.88 19.11
CA ALA A 625 31.63 42.55 20.11
C ALA A 625 31.84 44.08 20.16
N ALA A 626 32.94 44.59 19.61
CA ALA A 626 33.25 46.02 19.54
C ALA A 626 32.45 46.81 18.48
N TYR A 627 31.79 46.15 17.52
CA TYR A 627 31.16 46.82 16.36
C TYR A 627 29.63 46.71 16.32
N GLY A 628 28.98 46.10 17.32
CA GLY A 628 27.51 46.02 17.37
C GLY A 628 26.88 45.27 16.19
N GLU A 629 27.61 44.34 15.57
CA GLU A 629 27.11 43.54 14.45
C GLU A 629 26.13 42.47 14.96
N ASN A 630 24.86 42.61 14.59
CA ASN A 630 23.78 41.70 15.00
C ASN A 630 23.66 40.44 14.13
N MET A 631 24.55 40.24 13.14
CA MET A 631 24.47 39.09 12.22
C MET A 631 25.77 38.92 11.41
N ILE A 632 26.21 37.68 11.22
CA ILE A 632 27.24 37.30 10.25
C ILE A 632 26.66 37.45 8.84
N ARG A 633 27.13 38.47 8.12
CA ARG A 633 26.63 38.83 6.78
C ARG A 633 27.30 38.08 5.64
N GLU A 634 28.49 37.54 5.85
CA GLU A 634 29.27 36.85 4.81
C GLU A 634 29.65 35.45 5.29
N VAL A 635 29.22 34.43 4.54
CA VAL A 635 29.57 33.02 4.74
C VAL A 635 30.24 32.51 3.46
N LYS A 636 31.35 31.81 3.61
CA LYS A 636 32.10 31.21 2.50
C LYS A 636 32.08 29.69 2.61
N ALA A 637 32.13 29.02 1.48
CA ALA A 637 32.24 27.58 1.40
C ALA A 637 33.26 27.16 0.35
N LEU A 638 34.17 26.26 0.70
CA LEU A 638 35.06 25.59 -0.23
C LEU A 638 34.48 24.21 -0.57
N LEU A 639 34.34 23.90 -1.86
CA LEU A 639 33.82 22.62 -2.34
C LEU A 639 34.73 22.03 -3.41
N THR A 640 35.03 20.74 -3.33
CA THR A 640 35.75 20.01 -4.39
C THR A 640 34.80 19.14 -5.20
N LEU A 641 34.53 19.56 -6.44
CA LEU A 641 33.66 18.87 -7.38
C LEU A 641 34.43 17.83 -8.20
N ARG A 642 33.78 16.69 -8.44
CA ARG A 642 34.30 15.55 -9.20
C ARG A 642 33.36 15.19 -10.36
N HIS A 643 33.74 14.23 -11.19
CA HIS A 643 33.03 13.92 -12.44
C HIS A 643 31.58 13.44 -12.28
N GLY A 644 31.19 12.98 -11.08
CA GLY A 644 29.84 12.48 -10.80
C GLY A 644 28.76 13.55 -10.81
N VAL A 645 29.13 14.85 -10.85
CA VAL A 645 28.16 15.95 -10.98
C VAL A 645 28.05 16.50 -12.41
N ASN A 646 28.60 15.81 -13.40
CA ASN A 646 28.69 16.32 -14.77
C ASN A 646 27.35 16.30 -15.51
N GLY A 647 27.04 17.42 -16.17
CA GLY A 647 25.97 17.50 -17.18
C GLY A 647 26.49 17.37 -18.62
N TYR A 648 27.73 17.78 -18.83
CA TYR A 648 28.49 17.65 -20.07
C TYR A 648 29.91 17.19 -19.70
N PRO A 649 30.69 16.52 -20.59
CA PRO A 649 32.05 16.10 -20.27
C PRO A 649 32.88 17.23 -19.65
N ASN A 650 33.40 16.99 -18.44
CA ASN A 650 34.19 17.91 -17.62
C ASN A 650 33.50 19.21 -17.21
N VAL A 651 32.16 19.28 -17.25
CA VAL A 651 31.40 20.46 -16.82
C VAL A 651 30.27 20.04 -15.88
N SER A 652 30.21 20.67 -14.70
CA SER A 652 29.16 20.44 -13.71
C SER A 652 27.79 20.77 -14.29
N HIS A 653 26.80 19.93 -14.02
CA HIS A 653 25.43 20.14 -14.45
C HIS A 653 24.88 21.44 -13.85
N GLY A 654 24.19 22.26 -14.65
CA GLY A 654 23.65 23.55 -14.19
C GLY A 654 22.76 23.41 -12.96
N GLY A 655 21.92 22.38 -12.90
CA GLY A 655 21.13 22.06 -11.72
C GLY A 655 21.96 21.84 -10.45
N ILE A 656 23.13 21.19 -10.54
CA ILE A 656 24.01 21.01 -9.38
C ILE A 656 24.65 22.33 -8.97
N VAL A 657 25.00 23.19 -9.93
CA VAL A 657 25.51 24.54 -9.66
C VAL A 657 24.47 25.38 -8.90
N ALA A 658 23.20 25.32 -9.30
CA ALA A 658 22.11 25.97 -8.57
C ALA A 658 21.90 25.36 -7.17
N THR A 659 21.94 24.03 -7.04
CA THR A 659 21.84 23.34 -5.74
C THR A 659 22.97 23.74 -4.79
N ILE A 660 24.20 23.87 -5.27
CA ILE A 660 25.34 24.34 -4.46
C ILE A 660 25.13 25.80 -4.01
N LEU A 661 24.60 26.66 -4.89
CA LEU A 661 24.29 28.04 -4.54
C LEU A 661 23.20 28.12 -3.48
N ASP A 662 22.12 27.35 -3.62
CA ASP A 662 21.03 27.29 -2.65
C ASP A 662 21.55 26.84 -1.27
N GLU A 663 22.33 25.76 -1.24
CA GLU A 663 22.93 25.21 -0.02
C GLU A 663 23.80 26.24 0.71
N VAL A 664 24.79 26.82 0.02
CA VAL A 664 25.75 27.73 0.66
C VAL A 664 25.08 29.04 1.09
N ILE A 665 24.08 29.51 0.33
CA ILE A 665 23.26 30.65 0.75
C ILE A 665 22.47 30.29 2.01
N GLY A 666 21.87 29.09 2.06
CA GLY A 666 21.13 28.57 3.21
C GLY A 666 21.98 28.45 4.47
N LEU A 667 23.28 28.14 4.35
CA LEU A 667 24.22 28.03 5.48
C LEU A 667 24.35 29.33 6.32
N VAL A 668 23.93 30.48 5.79
CA VAL A 668 23.85 31.73 6.56
C VAL A 668 23.00 31.57 7.82
N PHE A 669 21.89 30.82 7.76
CA PHE A 669 20.98 30.65 8.89
C PHE A 669 21.55 29.79 10.03
N PRO A 670 22.00 28.53 9.81
CA PRO A 670 22.59 27.73 10.88
C PRO A 670 23.83 28.40 11.48
N VAL A 671 24.70 29.03 10.67
CA VAL A 671 25.87 29.77 11.18
C VAL A 671 25.46 30.89 12.14
N ASN A 672 24.42 31.67 11.79
CA ASN A 672 23.94 32.74 12.65
C ASN A 672 23.18 32.23 13.89
N LYS A 673 22.44 31.12 13.79
CA LYS A 673 21.72 30.50 14.92
C LYS A 673 22.68 29.95 15.98
N ILE A 674 23.70 29.20 15.56
CA ILE A 674 24.70 28.62 16.47
C ILE A 674 25.45 29.72 17.25
N ASN A 675 25.61 30.90 16.64
CA ASN A 675 26.22 32.07 17.28
C ASN A 675 25.20 32.95 18.04
N GLY A 676 23.92 32.55 18.13
CA GLY A 676 22.87 33.28 18.87
C GLY A 676 22.50 34.64 18.27
N LEU A 677 22.78 34.88 16.99
CA LEU A 677 22.62 36.18 16.34
C LEU A 677 21.25 36.38 15.69
N ILE A 678 20.59 35.29 15.30
CA ILE A 678 19.23 35.32 14.77
C ILE A 678 18.33 34.38 15.59
N PRO A 679 17.01 34.65 15.68
CA PRO A 679 16.11 33.80 16.45
C PRO A 679 15.93 32.42 15.82
N ASP A 680 15.61 31.43 16.64
CA ASP A 680 15.23 30.11 16.17
C ASP A 680 13.95 30.12 15.31
N GLY A 681 13.80 29.09 14.48
CA GLY A 681 12.69 28.91 13.54
C GLY A 681 13.14 28.54 12.12
N ALA A 682 12.19 28.18 11.27
CA ALA A 682 12.46 27.77 9.90
C ALA A 682 12.63 28.98 8.96
N TYR A 683 13.69 28.94 8.15
CA TYR A 683 13.99 29.93 7.11
C TYR A 683 13.96 29.22 5.77
N MET A 684 13.03 29.62 4.89
CA MET A 684 12.79 28.93 3.63
C MET A 684 13.09 29.84 2.45
N THR A 685 13.67 29.27 1.39
CA THR A 685 13.88 29.95 0.11
C THR A 685 12.53 30.27 -0.54
N ALA A 686 12.21 31.55 -0.69
CA ALA A 686 11.03 32.01 -1.44
C ALA A 686 11.31 32.04 -2.94
N TYR A 687 12.50 32.49 -3.34
CA TYR A 687 13.00 32.34 -4.70
C TYR A 687 14.53 32.31 -4.72
N LEU A 688 15.07 31.70 -5.77
CA LEU A 688 16.49 31.68 -6.10
C LEU A 688 16.64 31.89 -7.62
N ASN A 689 17.22 33.03 -8.02
CA ASN A 689 17.48 33.36 -9.40
C ASN A 689 18.98 33.15 -9.70
N THR A 690 19.31 32.15 -10.52
CA THR A 690 20.71 31.77 -10.80
C THR A 690 21.13 32.19 -12.21
N GLN A 691 22.28 32.85 -12.31
CA GLN A 691 22.94 33.23 -13.56
C GLN A 691 24.24 32.45 -13.74
N TYR A 692 24.33 31.66 -14.82
CA TYR A 692 25.53 30.91 -15.19
C TYR A 692 26.43 31.78 -16.08
N VAL A 693 27.53 32.29 -15.52
CA VAL A 693 28.42 33.23 -16.21
C VAL A 693 29.46 32.48 -17.06
N ARG A 694 30.03 31.41 -16.51
CA ARG A 694 31.02 30.54 -17.16
C ARG A 694 30.78 29.08 -16.77
N PRO A 695 31.22 28.11 -17.58
CA PRO A 695 31.13 26.69 -17.22
C PRO A 695 31.92 26.38 -15.95
N VAL A 696 31.30 25.72 -14.97
CA VAL A 696 31.98 25.20 -13.78
C VAL A 696 32.64 23.87 -14.16
N GLN A 697 33.97 23.86 -14.26
CA GLN A 697 34.72 22.69 -14.73
C GLN A 697 34.78 21.59 -13.66
N THR A 698 34.95 20.34 -14.08
CA THR A 698 35.19 19.19 -13.20
C THR A 698 36.32 18.30 -13.72
N PRO A 699 37.21 17.79 -12.85
CA PRO A 699 37.23 18.00 -11.41
C PRO A 699 37.87 19.35 -11.06
N GLN A 700 37.29 20.09 -10.11
CA GLN A 700 37.79 21.39 -9.69
C GLN A 700 37.40 21.68 -8.23
N THR A 701 38.20 22.50 -7.54
CA THR A 701 37.78 23.12 -6.27
C THR A 701 37.29 24.52 -6.53
N ILE A 702 36.13 24.87 -5.97
CA ILE A 702 35.47 26.16 -6.11
C ILE A 702 35.30 26.82 -4.75
N LEU A 703 35.22 28.15 -4.76
CA LEU A 703 34.82 28.95 -3.60
C LEU A 703 33.42 29.48 -3.86
N VAL A 704 32.54 29.38 -2.88
CA VAL A 704 31.20 29.95 -2.92
C VAL A 704 31.07 30.97 -1.80
N VAL A 705 30.63 32.19 -2.12
CA VAL A 705 30.49 33.29 -1.18
C VAL A 705 29.03 33.72 -1.12
N ALA A 706 28.39 33.58 0.05
CA ALA A 706 27.05 34.04 0.34
C ALA A 706 27.11 35.35 1.16
N THR A 707 26.45 36.40 0.68
CA THR A 707 26.44 37.73 1.30
C THR A 707 25.01 38.23 1.53
N VAL A 708 24.66 38.53 2.77
CA VAL A 708 23.35 39.10 3.14
C VAL A 708 23.33 40.59 2.83
N LYS A 709 22.58 40.98 1.79
CA LYS A 709 22.46 42.37 1.34
C LYS A 709 21.46 43.16 2.16
N LYS A 710 20.27 42.60 2.37
CA LYS A 710 19.14 43.31 2.97
C LYS A 710 18.37 42.38 3.90
N VAL A 711 17.91 42.91 5.03
CA VAL A 711 17.00 42.20 5.94
C VAL A 711 15.86 43.17 6.29
N GLU A 712 14.62 42.77 6.03
CA GLU A 712 13.42 43.53 6.39
C GLU A 712 12.39 42.62 7.04
N GLY A 713 12.21 42.77 8.35
CA GLY A 713 11.31 41.93 9.13
C GLY A 713 11.65 40.44 9.02
N ARG A 714 10.81 39.69 8.29
CA ARG A 714 11.00 38.25 8.06
C ARG A 714 11.72 37.92 6.75
N LYS A 715 12.06 38.90 5.93
CA LYS A 715 12.62 38.75 4.58
C LYS A 715 14.14 39.01 4.58
N TYR A 716 14.91 38.09 4.00
CA TYR A 716 16.36 38.13 3.92
C TYR A 716 16.79 38.01 2.45
N TRP A 717 17.41 39.05 1.91
CA TRP A 717 17.95 39.04 0.55
C TRP A 717 19.44 38.73 0.60
N ILE A 718 19.80 37.61 -0.04
CA ILE A 718 21.16 37.06 0.00
C ILE A 718 21.63 36.83 -1.43
N GLU A 719 22.85 37.29 -1.72
CA GLU A 719 23.54 37.02 -2.97
C GLU A 719 24.57 35.91 -2.78
N GLY A 720 24.62 34.95 -3.71
CA GLY A 720 25.63 33.90 -3.78
C GLY A 720 26.50 34.05 -5.02
N VAL A 721 27.81 33.82 -4.90
CA VAL A 721 28.74 33.84 -6.04
C VAL A 721 29.64 32.60 -5.97
N ILE A 722 29.78 31.89 -7.09
CA ILE A 722 30.78 30.83 -7.26
C ILE A 722 32.00 31.39 -8.00
N GLU A 723 33.18 31.19 -7.44
CA GLU A 723 34.48 31.60 -7.96
C GLU A 723 35.40 30.39 -8.18
N ASP A 724 36.28 30.49 -9.18
CA ASP A 724 37.39 29.56 -9.36
C ASP A 724 38.64 29.96 -8.56
N LYS A 725 39.72 29.19 -8.73
CA LYS A 725 41.02 29.42 -8.08
C LYS A 725 41.65 30.79 -8.42
N ASP A 726 41.25 31.41 -9.53
CA ASP A 726 41.79 32.68 -10.03
C ASP A 726 40.85 33.85 -9.66
N GLY A 727 39.79 33.59 -8.87
CA GLY A 727 38.79 34.57 -8.46
C GLY A 727 37.81 34.93 -9.57
N GLN A 728 37.74 34.16 -10.66
CA GLN A 728 36.78 34.42 -11.73
C GLN A 728 35.40 33.89 -11.34
N VAL A 729 34.39 34.76 -11.50
CA VAL A 729 33.01 34.37 -11.24
C VAL A 729 32.52 33.39 -12.31
N LEU A 730 32.08 32.21 -11.86
CA LEU A 730 31.52 31.15 -12.69
C LEU A 730 29.99 31.20 -12.69
N ALA A 731 29.37 31.44 -11.54
CA ALA A 731 27.92 31.57 -11.40
C ALA A 731 27.57 32.56 -10.29
N LYS A 732 26.40 33.18 -10.40
CA LYS A 732 25.84 34.08 -9.39
C LYS A 732 24.40 33.69 -9.10
N ALA A 733 23.94 33.96 -7.89
CA ALA A 733 22.53 33.85 -7.56
C ALA A 733 22.07 35.01 -6.68
N GLU A 734 20.83 35.42 -6.89
CA GLU A 734 20.07 36.32 -6.01
C GLU A 734 18.93 35.53 -5.40
N SER A 735 18.77 35.62 -4.08
CA SER A 735 17.76 34.84 -3.36
C SER A 735 17.01 35.70 -2.36
N LEU A 736 15.77 35.27 -2.08
CA LEU A 736 14.98 35.76 -0.96
C LEU A 736 14.64 34.59 -0.06
N TYR A 737 15.00 34.70 1.21
CA TYR A 737 14.62 33.76 2.26
C TYR A 737 13.60 34.41 3.20
N VAL A 738 12.64 33.63 3.66
CA VAL A 738 11.57 34.09 4.54
C VAL A 738 11.51 33.25 5.80
N LYS A 739 11.48 33.91 6.97
CA LYS A 739 11.19 33.25 8.25
C LYS A 739 9.72 32.85 8.31
N VAL A 740 9.45 31.56 8.44
CA VAL A 740 8.09 31.00 8.57
C VAL A 740 7.53 31.39 9.94
N LYS A 741 6.25 31.83 9.97
CA LYS A 741 5.53 32.04 11.23
C LYS A 741 5.05 30.68 11.73
N GLU A 742 5.40 30.31 12.96
CA GLU A 742 4.75 29.20 13.65
C GLU A 742 3.26 29.56 13.78
N LYS A 743 2.38 28.69 13.27
CA LYS A 743 0.94 28.79 13.57
C LYS A 743 0.78 28.31 15.01
N LEU A 744 0.31 29.21 15.88
CA LEU A 744 -0.18 28.90 17.22
C LEU A 744 -1.35 27.91 17.17
#